data_AF-A0A0S6UIV4-F1
#
_entry.id   AF-A0A0S6UIV4-F1
#
_cell.length_a   1.000
_cell.length_b   1.000
_cell.length_c   1.000
_cell.angle_alpha   90.00
_cell.angle_beta   90.00
_cell.angle_gamma   90.00
#
_symmetry.space_group_name_H-M   'P 1'
#
loop_
_entity.id
_entity.type
_entity.pdbx_description
1 polymer ?
#
loop_
_entity_poly.entity_id
_entity_poly.type
_entity_poly.pdbx_seq_one_letter_code
_entity_poly.pdbx_strand_id
1 'polypeptide(L)'
;MRPRLPSALLLLLAKRQDRGDGRRAGRRDHGDRDRGRCHQARQADREGQAGRDEGANHRRVRRPDGCVLHQRPRARRWRDRSARHPRSAVRGARDLPRGRCAHAPAHAVFGGPPMRNGSVQHRPFFKVLVANRGEIALRVMRSARKLGLGVVAVYSDADRDALHVREADQAVRIGEALPAQSYLDIPAIIAAAKASGADAVHPGYGFLAENEGFARACKEAGLVFIGPSPQAITAMGNKAGAKEIMTKAGVPIVPGYQGADQGDEVMLAEAKAIGFPVMIKAVAGGGGRGMRLVTDAASFGDALRSARSEAKAAFGDPTVILERAIQNPRHIEIQVFGDSHGNAIHLGERDCSVQRRHQKLIEEAPSPAVTPELRARMGEVAVAAVKALRYEGAGTLEFLLDASGAFYFMEMNTRLQVEHPVTEAITGLDLVELQLRVARGEPLPIKQQDVKFSGHAIEVRLCSEDAAQNFMPQSGRMARWQVPDGIRVEHALQSGSEIPAFYDSMIAKVISHGTTREEARGRLIVGLEQLTAFGVTTNQAFLLSCLRHPGFAKGEATTAFIGAHRDELLAPRADAAFDTTLAGLLLYVTNPHAPSWQGGRSLSATFALPAKIEIAGQTHELDVTRERDGSYTVASDGRQHKFEIDQLDPDAIRFRHAGVMESAKFLRDGDRLYLQHRGIPLGVTDLTLAAPKAAASNGGDGKVRAAMNGRVVAVLVKPGDRVTAGQPVLTLEAMKMEHVHKAGIDGMVAAIGVAEGEQVTTGRIVAEIGTG
;
A
#
# COMPACT_ATOMS: atom_id res chain seq x y z
N MET A 1 27.59 -60.73 11.21
CA MET A 1 27.22 -61.42 9.95
C MET A 1 26.52 -60.42 9.01
N ARG A 2 26.54 -60.62 7.69
CA ARG A 2 25.61 -59.97 6.71
C ARG A 2 24.39 -60.91 6.53
N PRO A 3 23.18 -60.41 6.22
CA PRO A 3 22.74 -60.01 4.86
C PRO A 3 22.36 -58.51 4.80
N ARG A 4 22.44 -57.74 3.69
CA ARG A 4 22.01 -57.82 2.27
C ARG A 4 20.63 -57.17 1.97
N LEU A 5 20.73 -55.97 1.40
CA LEU A 5 19.85 -55.27 0.42
C LEU A 5 19.29 -56.20 -0.70
N PRO A 6 18.18 -55.85 -1.41
CA PRO A 6 18.25 -54.87 -2.51
C PRO A 6 17.00 -53.99 -2.80
N SER A 7 17.17 -53.07 -3.75
CA SER A 7 16.17 -52.12 -4.30
C SER A 7 15.80 -52.46 -5.76
N ALA A 8 14.58 -52.09 -6.19
CA ALA A 8 14.12 -51.88 -7.59
C ALA A 8 12.72 -51.21 -7.50
N LEU A 9 12.25 -50.22 -8.29
CA LEU A 9 12.47 -49.77 -9.67
C LEU A 9 11.92 -50.70 -10.77
N LEU A 10 10.91 -50.24 -11.51
CA LEU A 10 10.50 -50.85 -12.79
C LEU A 10 10.02 -49.79 -13.80
N LEU A 11 10.62 -49.77 -14.99
CA LEU A 11 10.09 -49.12 -16.19
C LEU A 11 9.22 -50.13 -16.97
N LEU A 12 8.34 -49.64 -17.86
CA LEU A 12 7.99 -50.40 -19.07
C LEU A 12 7.57 -49.50 -20.25
N LEU A 13 7.80 -49.99 -21.47
CA LEU A 13 7.71 -49.29 -22.76
C LEU A 13 7.04 -50.18 -23.81
N ALA A 14 6.09 -49.64 -24.59
CA ALA A 14 5.66 -50.10 -25.92
C ALA A 14 4.95 -48.92 -26.61
N LYS A 15 5.14 -48.51 -27.89
CA LYS A 15 5.31 -49.19 -29.20
C LYS A 15 4.07 -50.02 -29.64
N ARG A 16 3.67 -50.08 -30.93
CA ARG A 16 3.60 -49.13 -32.08
C ARG A 16 2.96 -49.91 -33.27
N GLN A 17 2.14 -49.26 -34.12
CA GLN A 17 1.65 -49.78 -35.43
C GLN A 17 0.67 -50.99 -35.34
N ASP A 18 -0.10 -51.40 -36.36
CA ASP A 18 -0.01 -51.15 -37.83
C ASP A 18 -1.37 -51.29 -38.60
N ARG A 19 -1.48 -50.69 -39.80
CA ARG A 19 -2.50 -50.89 -40.89
C ARG A 19 -3.99 -50.50 -40.62
N GLY A 20 -4.83 -50.22 -41.63
CA GLY A 20 -4.67 -50.04 -43.09
C GLY A 20 -5.90 -49.33 -43.70
N ASP A 21 -5.75 -48.37 -44.64
CA ASP A 21 -5.76 -48.51 -46.12
C ASP A 21 -7.18 -48.42 -46.77
N GLY A 22 -7.37 -47.48 -47.72
CA GLY A 22 -8.67 -47.15 -48.33
C GLY A 22 -8.58 -46.05 -49.41
N ARG A 23 -9.32 -46.19 -50.52
CA ARG A 23 -9.04 -45.59 -51.87
C ARG A 23 -10.39 -45.38 -52.61
N ARG A 24 -10.67 -44.53 -53.61
CA ARG A 24 -10.03 -43.61 -54.63
C ARG A 24 -11.20 -42.68 -55.17
N ALA A 25 -11.12 -41.62 -56.00
CA ALA A 25 -10.09 -40.73 -56.58
C ALA A 25 -10.74 -39.50 -57.29
N GLY A 26 -10.07 -38.33 -57.35
CA GLY A 26 -10.30 -37.26 -58.35
C GLY A 26 -11.34 -36.17 -58.02
N ARG A 27 -11.49 -35.07 -58.79
CA ARG A 27 -10.61 -34.41 -59.81
C ARG A 27 -11.26 -33.05 -60.23
N ARG A 28 -10.47 -32.03 -60.64
CA ARG A 28 -10.90 -30.74 -61.27
C ARG A 28 -11.67 -29.75 -60.37
N ASP A 29 -11.67 -28.43 -60.60
CA ASP A 29 -10.72 -27.52 -61.29
C ASP A 29 -10.85 -26.07 -60.77
N HIS A 30 -10.02 -25.16 -61.31
CA HIS A 30 -10.04 -23.67 -61.32
C HIS A 30 -11.13 -22.86 -60.53
N GLY A 31 -10.83 -21.67 -60.02
CA GLY A 31 -9.56 -20.95 -60.03
C GLY A 31 -9.68 -19.43 -59.75
N ASP A 32 -8.65 -18.93 -59.05
CA ASP A 32 -8.02 -17.60 -59.11
C ASP A 32 -8.69 -16.45 -59.90
N ARG A 33 -8.77 -15.27 -59.25
CA ARG A 33 -8.61 -13.97 -59.92
C ARG A 33 -8.22 -12.83 -58.97
N ASP A 34 -6.91 -12.71 -58.69
CA ASP A 34 -6.31 -11.39 -58.56
C ASP A 34 -6.11 -10.74 -59.96
N ARG A 35 -6.11 -9.39 -60.02
CA ARG A 35 -5.43 -8.50 -60.99
C ARG A 35 -6.03 -7.08 -60.98
N GLY A 36 -5.19 -6.10 -60.67
CA GLY A 36 -5.46 -4.70 -61.02
C GLY A 36 -5.33 -4.42 -62.52
N ARG A 37 -5.64 -3.18 -62.94
CA ARG A 37 -5.39 -2.67 -64.30
C ARG A 37 -4.85 -1.23 -64.28
N CYS A 38 -3.92 -0.95 -65.18
CA CYS A 38 -3.50 0.40 -65.59
C CYS A 38 -3.54 0.49 -67.12
N HIS A 39 -4.11 1.58 -67.65
CA HIS A 39 -3.85 2.17 -68.98
C HIS A 39 -4.25 3.66 -68.84
N GLN A 40 -3.43 4.68 -69.12
CA GLN A 40 -2.60 5.05 -70.29
C GLN A 40 -3.34 5.77 -71.44
N ALA A 41 -3.35 7.10 -71.37
CA ALA A 41 -3.24 8.09 -72.45
C ALA A 41 -2.67 9.38 -71.79
N ARG A 42 -1.58 10.03 -72.23
CA ARG A 42 -1.38 10.92 -73.40
C ARG A 42 -2.31 12.16 -73.43
N GLN A 43 -1.88 13.39 -73.76
CA GLN A 43 -0.54 14.04 -73.84
C GLN A 43 -0.74 15.56 -74.13
N ALA A 44 0.12 16.45 -73.58
CA ALA A 44 0.21 17.91 -73.89
C ALA A 44 -1.03 18.79 -73.49
N ASP A 45 -0.98 20.13 -73.38
CA ASP A 45 0.12 21.11 -73.58
C ASP A 45 -0.11 22.46 -72.83
N ARG A 46 0.93 23.34 -72.83
CA ARG A 46 0.97 24.82 -72.63
C ARG A 46 0.84 25.51 -71.24
N GLU A 47 1.87 26.35 -70.99
CA GLU A 47 1.87 27.80 -70.61
C GLU A 47 1.09 28.32 -69.36
N GLY A 48 1.67 29.10 -68.43
CA GLY A 48 3.08 29.56 -68.28
C GLY A 48 3.30 30.64 -67.19
N GLN A 49 4.57 31.06 -67.00
CA GLN A 49 5.09 32.23 -66.21
C GLN A 49 4.93 32.16 -64.66
N ALA A 50 5.93 32.36 -63.75
CA ALA A 50 7.15 33.20 -63.60
C ALA A 50 6.92 34.47 -62.73
N GLY A 51 7.86 35.03 -61.92
CA GLY A 51 9.26 34.68 -61.57
C GLY A 51 9.45 33.89 -60.24
N ARG A 52 10.65 33.67 -59.65
CA ARG A 52 11.93 34.42 -59.55
C ARG A 52 11.82 35.70 -58.69
N ASP A 53 12.80 36.10 -57.85
CA ASP A 53 14.25 35.78 -57.74
C ASP A 53 14.60 34.94 -56.47
N GLU A 54 15.69 34.16 -56.35
CA GLU A 54 17.14 34.48 -56.24
C GLU A 54 17.50 35.49 -55.11
N GLY A 55 18.50 35.31 -54.24
CA GLY A 55 19.37 34.15 -53.97
C GLY A 55 20.79 34.54 -53.49
N ALA A 56 21.19 34.25 -52.24
CA ALA A 56 22.58 34.45 -51.76
C ALA A 56 22.94 33.56 -50.54
N ASN A 57 24.24 33.30 -50.35
CA ASN A 57 24.77 32.34 -49.36
C ASN A 57 26.15 32.79 -48.83
N HIS A 58 26.32 32.90 -47.50
CA HIS A 58 27.65 33.11 -46.88
C HIS A 58 27.86 32.37 -45.54
N ARG A 59 29.13 32.25 -45.13
CA ARG A 59 29.65 31.15 -44.27
C ARG A 59 30.12 31.62 -42.89
N ARG A 60 29.92 30.74 -41.89
CA ARG A 60 30.78 30.41 -40.71
C ARG A 60 31.37 31.56 -39.85
N VAL A 61 31.26 31.40 -38.52
CA VAL A 61 32.40 31.12 -37.58
C VAL A 61 31.81 30.66 -36.22
N ARG A 62 32.66 30.31 -35.22
CA ARG A 62 32.33 29.53 -34.00
C ARG A 62 32.62 30.30 -32.69
N ARG A 63 31.81 30.00 -31.65
CA ARG A 63 32.12 30.04 -30.19
C ARG A 63 32.35 31.44 -29.53
N PRO A 64 32.26 31.56 -28.19
CA PRO A 64 31.37 30.87 -27.23
C PRO A 64 30.77 31.85 -26.17
N ASP A 65 30.34 31.29 -25.03
CA ASP A 65 30.08 31.93 -23.72
C ASP A 65 28.78 32.75 -23.52
N GLY A 66 28.20 32.64 -22.30
CA GLY A 66 27.00 33.35 -21.87
C GLY A 66 26.11 32.54 -20.91
N CYS A 67 26.25 32.76 -19.60
CA CYS A 67 25.36 32.15 -18.60
C CYS A 67 23.95 32.78 -18.63
N VAL A 68 22.88 31.96 -18.53
CA VAL A 68 21.49 32.45 -18.44
C VAL A 68 20.90 32.18 -17.07
N LEU A 69 20.82 33.23 -16.25
CA LEU A 69 19.99 33.28 -15.04
C LEU A 69 18.52 33.43 -15.43
N HIS A 70 17.69 32.39 -15.25
CA HIS A 70 16.25 32.52 -15.44
C HIS A 70 15.57 33.19 -14.22
N GLN A 71 14.86 34.28 -14.50
CA GLN A 71 14.25 35.15 -13.50
C GLN A 71 12.83 34.70 -13.12
N ARG A 72 12.42 34.99 -11.87
CA ARG A 72 11.04 34.75 -11.39
C ARG A 72 10.03 35.72 -12.05
N PRO A 73 8.81 35.27 -12.41
CA PRO A 73 7.72 36.18 -12.78
C PRO A 73 7.32 37.11 -11.62
N ARG A 74 6.94 38.36 -11.93
CA ARG A 74 6.49 39.35 -10.94
C ARG A 74 4.98 39.28 -10.70
N ALA A 75 4.56 39.40 -9.44
CA ALA A 75 3.16 39.56 -9.06
C ALA A 75 2.57 40.89 -9.59
N ARG A 76 1.29 40.89 -9.98
CA ARG A 76 0.56 42.10 -10.38
C ARG A 76 -0.10 42.75 -9.16
N ARG A 77 0.15 44.04 -8.97
CA ARG A 77 -0.37 44.87 -7.86
C ARG A 77 -1.52 45.75 -8.38
N TRP A 78 -2.75 45.53 -7.90
CA TRP A 78 -3.86 46.45 -8.12
C TRP A 78 -3.85 47.60 -7.10
N ARG A 79 -4.54 48.71 -7.43
CA ARG A 79 -4.48 49.98 -6.69
C ARG A 79 -5.69 50.20 -5.78
N ASP A 80 -5.41 50.92 -4.70
CA ASP A 80 -6.34 51.47 -3.70
C ASP A 80 -7.16 52.66 -4.25
N ARG A 81 -8.38 52.85 -3.72
CA ARG A 81 -9.23 54.06 -3.79
C ARG A 81 -10.15 54.20 -2.56
N SER A 82 -9.55 54.55 -1.41
CA SER A 82 -10.02 55.64 -0.51
C SER A 82 -11.53 55.98 -0.44
N ALA A 83 -12.16 55.73 0.71
CA ALA A 83 -13.41 56.41 1.15
C ALA A 83 -13.34 56.74 2.66
N ARG A 84 -14.03 57.81 3.09
CA ARG A 84 -13.74 58.52 4.35
C ARG A 84 -14.49 57.99 5.59
N HIS A 85 -13.85 58.13 6.75
CA HIS A 85 -14.46 58.11 8.09
C HIS A 85 -15.40 59.31 8.31
N PRO A 86 -16.33 59.25 9.28
CA PRO A 86 -16.04 59.78 10.62
C PRO A 86 -16.45 58.86 11.79
N ARG A 87 -16.01 59.24 13.01
CA ARG A 87 -16.40 58.65 14.30
C ARG A 87 -17.47 59.51 14.98
N SER A 88 -18.23 58.95 15.91
CA SER A 88 -18.78 59.71 17.06
C SER A 88 -18.87 58.82 18.31
N ALA A 89 -18.71 59.43 19.49
CA ALA A 89 -18.91 58.80 20.79
C ALA A 89 -19.10 59.89 21.86
N VAL A 90 -20.24 59.91 22.55
CA VAL A 90 -20.52 60.83 23.67
C VAL A 90 -21.31 60.07 24.75
N ARG A 91 -21.12 60.46 26.02
CA ARG A 91 -21.74 59.86 27.21
C ARG A 91 -23.16 60.39 27.47
N GLY A 92 -23.95 59.64 28.22
CA GLY A 92 -25.17 60.13 28.88
C GLY A 92 -25.62 59.17 29.98
N ALA A 93 -25.86 59.68 31.19
CA ALA A 93 -26.31 58.91 32.35
C ALA A 93 -27.64 59.47 32.88
N ARG A 94 -28.42 58.64 33.59
CA ARG A 94 -29.51 59.03 34.50
C ARG A 94 -29.95 57.84 35.38
N ASP A 95 -30.70 58.16 36.44
CA ASP A 95 -30.71 57.40 37.69
C ASP A 95 -32.04 56.68 37.98
N LEU A 96 -31.94 55.54 38.70
CA LEU A 96 -32.78 55.10 39.84
C LEU A 96 -34.33 54.92 39.64
N PRO A 97 -35.07 54.22 40.54
CA PRO A 97 -34.77 53.91 41.94
C PRO A 97 -34.88 52.43 42.38
N ARG A 98 -34.79 52.22 43.70
CA ARG A 98 -34.70 50.94 44.42
C ARG A 98 -36.07 50.38 44.82
N GLY A 99 -36.16 49.06 45.00
CA GLY A 99 -37.20 48.38 45.78
C GLY A 99 -36.60 47.30 46.71
N ARG A 100 -37.21 47.04 47.88
CA ARG A 100 -36.82 46.00 48.85
C ARG A 100 -38.07 45.34 49.46
N CYS A 101 -38.07 44.01 49.58
CA CYS A 101 -38.76 43.15 50.57
C CYS A 101 -38.00 41.79 50.59
N ALA A 102 -37.56 41.25 51.74
CA ALA A 102 -38.30 40.36 52.66
C ALA A 102 -38.84 39.08 51.94
N HIS A 103 -38.31 37.86 52.14
CA HIS A 103 -38.35 36.96 53.33
C HIS A 103 -39.77 36.72 53.85
N ALA A 104 -40.29 35.49 54.08
CA ALA A 104 -39.86 34.08 53.83
C ALA A 104 -41.14 33.19 54.00
N PRO A 105 -41.13 31.89 54.41
CA PRO A 105 -40.34 30.69 54.02
C PRO A 105 -41.24 29.52 53.49
N ALA A 106 -40.65 28.44 52.94
CA ALA A 106 -41.33 27.12 52.76
C ALA A 106 -40.35 25.93 52.63
N HIS A 107 -40.82 24.70 52.85
CA HIS A 107 -40.01 23.49 53.09
C HIS A 107 -39.58 22.68 51.85
N ALA A 108 -38.40 22.06 51.99
CA ALA A 108 -37.99 20.70 51.56
C ALA A 108 -38.17 20.19 50.10
N VAL A 109 -37.09 19.62 49.56
CA VAL A 109 -36.99 18.19 49.16
C VAL A 109 -35.50 17.85 48.92
N PHE A 110 -35.09 16.61 49.23
CA PHE A 110 -33.75 16.11 48.88
C PHE A 110 -33.64 15.85 47.37
N GLY A 111 -32.88 16.68 46.66
CA GLY A 111 -32.45 16.44 45.28
C GLY A 111 -30.96 16.13 45.23
N GLY A 112 -30.59 14.92 44.77
CA GLY A 112 -29.20 14.62 44.43
C GLY A 112 -28.71 15.48 43.26
N PRO A 113 -27.39 15.71 43.12
CA PRO A 113 -26.87 16.53 42.03
C PRO A 113 -27.25 15.91 40.68
N PRO A 114 -27.82 16.68 39.73
CA PRO A 114 -28.21 16.13 38.43
C PRO A 114 -26.95 15.66 37.69
N MET A 115 -26.96 14.40 37.26
CA MET A 115 -25.89 13.87 36.39
C MET A 115 -25.80 14.73 35.14
N ARG A 116 -24.67 15.43 34.98
CA ARG A 116 -24.43 16.27 33.80
C ARG A 116 -24.40 15.36 32.57
N ASN A 117 -25.37 15.55 31.68
CA ASN A 117 -25.32 14.98 30.33
C ASN A 117 -23.97 15.31 29.70
N GLY A 118 -23.19 14.28 29.35
CA GLY A 118 -21.86 14.40 28.78
C GLY A 118 -21.84 14.81 27.30
N SER A 119 -22.76 15.69 26.89
CA SER A 119 -22.83 16.17 25.50
C SER A 119 -21.50 16.81 25.09
N VAL A 120 -21.07 16.49 23.87
CA VAL A 120 -19.90 17.12 23.28
C VAL A 120 -20.23 18.59 23.06
N GLN A 121 -19.44 19.50 23.64
CA GLN A 121 -19.51 20.92 23.26
C GLN A 121 -18.87 21.06 21.89
N HIS A 122 -19.65 20.87 20.83
CA HIS A 122 -19.22 21.24 19.49
C HIS A 122 -18.90 22.73 19.47
N ARG A 123 -17.68 23.05 19.07
CA ARG A 123 -17.19 24.41 18.89
C ARG A 123 -16.81 24.57 17.43
N PRO A 124 -17.16 25.70 16.78
CA PRO A 124 -16.66 25.97 15.44
C PRO A 124 -15.13 26.06 15.49
N PHE A 125 -14.46 25.16 14.77
CA PHE A 125 -13.02 25.20 14.57
C PHE A 125 -12.68 25.74 13.19
N PHE A 126 -11.54 26.43 13.12
CA PHE A 126 -11.02 27.08 11.91
C PHE A 126 -9.64 26.52 11.52
N LYS A 127 -8.97 25.83 12.44
CA LYS A 127 -7.63 25.27 12.22
C LYS A 127 -7.50 23.85 12.76
N VAL A 128 -7.04 22.95 11.90
CA VAL A 128 -6.91 21.50 12.16
C VAL A 128 -5.45 21.10 12.19
N LEU A 129 -5.00 20.49 13.28
CA LEU A 129 -3.74 19.74 13.31
C LEU A 129 -3.99 18.31 12.83
N VAL A 130 -3.16 17.83 11.92
CA VAL A 130 -3.21 16.44 11.44
C VAL A 130 -2.17 15.64 12.20
N ALA A 131 -2.61 14.78 13.12
CA ALA A 131 -1.75 13.98 13.99
C ALA A 131 -1.27 12.68 13.30
N ASN A 132 -0.77 12.83 12.06
CA ASN A 132 -0.36 11.72 11.20
C ASN A 132 0.66 12.21 10.14
N ARG A 133 1.11 11.30 9.27
CA ARG A 133 2.12 11.53 8.22
C ARG A 133 1.67 11.01 6.86
N GLY A 134 2.49 11.24 5.83
CA GLY A 134 2.36 10.53 4.55
C GLY A 134 1.07 10.86 3.78
N GLU A 135 0.53 9.90 3.02
CA GLU A 135 -0.64 10.13 2.15
C GLU A 135 -1.85 10.62 2.93
N ILE A 136 -2.15 10.01 4.09
CA ILE A 136 -3.33 10.36 4.89
C ILE A 136 -3.27 11.79 5.42
N ALA A 137 -2.06 12.30 5.71
CA ALA A 137 -1.90 13.69 6.10
C ALA A 137 -2.29 14.64 4.96
N LEU A 138 -1.81 14.39 3.74
CA LEU A 138 -2.17 15.15 2.54
C LEU A 138 -3.65 15.00 2.18
N ARG A 139 -4.18 13.76 2.22
CA ARG A 139 -5.60 13.44 2.03
C ARG A 139 -6.47 14.29 2.93
N VAL A 140 -6.13 14.42 4.21
CA VAL A 140 -6.88 15.24 5.18
C VAL A 140 -6.72 16.74 4.91
N MET A 141 -5.49 17.21 4.65
CA MET A 141 -5.22 18.62 4.37
C MET A 141 -6.01 19.15 3.17
N ARG A 142 -6.18 18.35 2.11
CA ARG A 142 -6.97 18.74 0.92
C ARG A 142 -8.43 19.01 1.27
N SER A 143 -9.10 18.16 2.08
CA SER A 143 -10.51 18.37 2.46
C SER A 143 -10.70 19.46 3.50
N ALA A 144 -9.76 19.61 4.43
CA ALA A 144 -9.74 20.76 5.34
C ALA A 144 -9.67 22.09 4.56
N ARG A 145 -8.78 22.17 3.54
CA ARG A 145 -8.68 23.34 2.66
C ARG A 145 -9.91 23.58 1.79
N LYS A 146 -10.61 22.55 1.30
CA LYS A 146 -11.93 22.71 0.63
C LYS A 146 -12.94 23.44 1.53
N LEU A 147 -12.92 23.15 2.83
CA LEU A 147 -13.78 23.79 3.84
C LEU A 147 -13.26 25.14 4.36
N GLY A 148 -12.18 25.68 3.79
CA GLY A 148 -11.56 26.95 4.21
C GLY A 148 -10.84 26.88 5.55
N LEU A 149 -10.49 25.68 6.03
CA LEU A 149 -9.78 25.47 7.30
C LEU A 149 -8.26 25.54 7.10
N GLY A 150 -7.56 26.18 8.03
CA GLY A 150 -6.10 26.16 8.09
C GLY A 150 -5.58 24.81 8.59
N VAL A 151 -4.43 24.38 8.09
CA VAL A 151 -3.88 23.03 8.34
C VAL A 151 -2.48 23.05 8.94
N VAL A 152 -2.28 22.23 9.98
CA VAL A 152 -0.99 22.06 10.67
C VAL A 152 -0.52 20.61 10.55
N ALA A 153 0.71 20.41 10.07
CA ALA A 153 1.38 19.11 10.08
C ALA A 153 2.17 18.89 11.38
N VAL A 154 2.38 17.62 11.73
CA VAL A 154 3.42 17.21 12.70
C VAL A 154 4.46 16.31 12.05
N TYR A 155 5.71 16.41 12.52
CA TYR A 155 6.83 15.64 11.97
C TYR A 155 7.81 15.12 13.02
N SER A 156 8.31 13.91 12.78
CA SER A 156 9.55 13.38 13.36
C SER A 156 10.77 13.96 12.64
N ASP A 157 11.98 13.83 13.20
CA ASP A 157 13.20 14.20 12.47
C ASP A 157 13.38 13.47 11.12
N ALA A 158 12.87 12.25 10.98
CA ALA A 158 12.90 11.49 9.73
C ALA A 158 11.92 12.02 8.67
N ASP A 159 10.84 12.69 9.09
CA ASP A 159 9.82 13.28 8.21
C ASP A 159 10.04 14.78 7.93
N ARG A 160 11.11 15.38 8.45
CA ARG A 160 11.46 16.82 8.30
C ARG A 160 11.30 17.37 6.88
N ASP A 161 11.64 16.57 5.88
CA ASP A 161 11.64 16.93 4.46
C ASP A 161 10.49 16.28 3.66
N ALA A 162 9.56 15.59 4.34
CA ALA A 162 8.45 14.85 3.74
C ALA A 162 7.37 15.78 3.14
N LEU A 163 6.62 15.27 2.16
CA LEU A 163 5.68 16.10 1.39
C LEU A 163 4.56 16.71 2.25
N HIS A 164 4.03 15.98 3.24
CA HIS A 164 2.99 16.51 4.14
C HIS A 164 3.47 17.65 5.05
N VAL A 165 4.78 17.79 5.25
CA VAL A 165 5.39 18.91 5.99
C VAL A 165 5.52 20.13 5.09
N ARG A 166 5.94 19.94 3.84
CA ARG A 166 6.08 21.01 2.82
C ARG A 166 4.74 21.58 2.39
N GLU A 167 3.71 20.75 2.33
CA GLU A 167 2.38 21.10 1.83
C GLU A 167 1.47 21.75 2.89
N ALA A 168 1.79 21.72 4.18
CA ALA A 168 0.94 22.30 5.23
C ALA A 168 1.14 23.82 5.40
N ASP A 169 0.15 24.53 5.97
CA ASP A 169 0.27 25.98 6.21
C ASP A 169 1.29 26.27 7.34
N GLN A 170 1.42 25.33 8.28
CA GLN A 170 2.41 25.30 9.35
C GLN A 170 2.79 23.84 9.66
N ALA A 171 3.99 23.62 10.21
CA ALA A 171 4.42 22.30 10.67
C ALA A 171 5.22 22.38 11.97
N VAL A 172 5.04 21.40 12.86
CA VAL A 172 5.70 21.34 14.18
C VAL A 172 6.46 20.02 14.36
N ARG A 173 7.73 20.08 14.79
CA ARG A 173 8.50 18.90 15.17
C ARG A 173 7.94 18.32 16.48
N ILE A 174 7.56 17.05 16.47
CA ILE A 174 7.05 16.34 17.66
C ILE A 174 8.06 15.38 18.30
N GLY A 175 9.17 15.05 17.62
CA GLY A 175 10.25 14.28 18.26
C GLY A 175 11.21 13.59 17.29
N GLU A 176 11.84 12.52 17.77
CA GLU A 176 12.81 11.71 17.03
C GLU A 176 12.13 10.73 16.05
N ALA A 177 12.92 9.92 15.36
CA ALA A 177 12.46 9.09 14.25
C ALA A 177 11.48 7.97 14.66
N LEU A 178 11.62 7.33 15.82
CA LEU A 178 10.73 6.22 16.19
C LEU A 178 9.31 6.73 16.50
N PRO A 179 8.24 6.02 16.09
CA PRO A 179 6.86 6.40 16.43
C PRO A 179 6.62 6.62 17.93
N ALA A 180 7.22 5.78 18.78
CA ALA A 180 7.13 5.88 20.24
C ALA A 180 7.76 7.16 20.83
N GLN A 181 8.61 7.85 20.07
CA GLN A 181 9.26 9.12 20.42
C GLN A 181 8.68 10.30 19.61
N SER A 182 7.56 10.11 18.90
CA SER A 182 6.97 11.11 18.00
C SER A 182 5.47 10.90 17.80
N TYR A 183 5.05 10.16 16.77
CA TYR A 183 3.64 10.02 16.37
C TYR A 183 2.73 9.28 17.37
N LEU A 184 3.30 8.67 18.41
CA LEU A 184 2.59 8.08 19.55
C LEU A 184 2.72 8.90 20.84
N ASP A 185 3.51 9.99 20.83
CA ASP A 185 3.70 10.88 21.98
C ASP A 185 2.51 11.84 22.09
N ILE A 186 1.56 11.46 22.94
CA ILE A 186 0.35 12.24 23.25
C ILE A 186 0.72 13.64 23.78
N PRO A 187 1.57 13.80 24.83
CA PRO A 187 2.06 15.11 25.26
C PRO A 187 2.62 16.01 24.14
N ALA A 188 3.48 15.47 23.27
CA ALA A 188 4.11 16.25 22.19
C ALA A 188 3.08 16.74 21.15
N ILE A 189 2.12 15.89 20.77
CA ILE A 189 1.06 16.26 19.81
C ILE A 189 0.09 17.29 20.41
N ILE A 190 -0.27 17.14 21.69
CA ILE A 190 -1.10 18.13 22.41
C ILE A 190 -0.35 19.48 22.57
N ALA A 191 0.96 19.44 22.82
CA ALA A 191 1.79 20.64 22.84
C ALA A 191 1.88 21.31 21.46
N ALA A 192 2.04 20.53 20.38
CA ALA A 192 2.06 21.04 19.01
C ALA A 192 0.74 21.69 18.59
N ALA A 193 -0.41 21.12 18.98
CA ALA A 193 -1.72 21.71 18.73
C ALA A 193 -1.87 23.07 19.42
N LYS A 194 -1.48 23.16 20.70
CA LYS A 194 -1.50 24.42 21.47
C LYS A 194 -0.53 25.46 20.92
N ALA A 195 0.70 25.08 20.59
CA ALA A 195 1.73 25.99 20.08
C ALA A 195 1.42 26.54 18.68
N SER A 196 0.74 25.75 17.83
CA SER A 196 0.28 26.18 16.51
C SER A 196 -1.08 26.90 16.53
N GLY A 197 -1.80 26.88 17.66
CA GLY A 197 -3.16 27.44 17.74
C GLY A 197 -4.17 26.69 16.88
N ALA A 198 -4.09 25.36 16.83
CA ALA A 198 -5.12 24.52 16.24
C ALA A 198 -6.28 24.31 17.24
N ASP A 199 -7.52 24.39 16.79
CA ASP A 199 -8.71 24.16 17.64
C ASP A 199 -9.16 22.68 17.60
N ALA A 200 -8.77 21.95 16.55
CA ALA A 200 -9.16 20.56 16.31
C ALA A 200 -7.98 19.69 15.89
N VAL A 201 -8.10 18.38 16.12
CA VAL A 201 -7.08 17.38 15.80
C VAL A 201 -7.71 16.23 15.01
N HIS A 202 -7.19 15.99 13.80
CA HIS A 202 -7.59 14.86 12.95
C HIS A 202 -6.51 13.76 13.04
N PRO A 203 -6.83 12.56 13.55
CA PRO A 203 -5.81 11.52 13.73
C PRO A 203 -5.52 10.73 12.46
N GLY A 204 -6.40 10.74 11.46
CA GLY A 204 -6.26 9.91 10.25
C GLY A 204 -6.58 8.45 10.55
N TYR A 205 -5.63 7.55 10.30
CA TYR A 205 -5.72 6.13 10.65
C TYR A 205 -4.40 5.63 11.28
N GLY A 206 -4.48 4.55 12.07
CA GLY A 206 -3.33 4.06 12.83
C GLY A 206 -2.83 5.08 13.86
N PHE A 207 -1.58 4.91 14.32
CA PHE A 207 -0.96 5.68 15.41
C PHE A 207 -1.91 5.84 16.62
N LEU A 208 -2.48 7.04 16.82
CA LEU A 208 -3.37 7.37 17.93
C LEU A 208 -4.86 7.47 17.54
N ALA A 209 -5.24 7.11 16.31
CA ALA A 209 -6.63 7.22 15.83
C ALA A 209 -7.64 6.40 16.63
N GLU A 210 -7.20 5.29 17.22
CA GLU A 210 -8.02 4.39 18.04
C GLU A 210 -7.48 4.35 19.48
N ASN A 211 -6.79 5.41 19.91
CA ASN A 211 -6.27 5.55 21.27
C ASN A 211 -7.21 6.40 22.12
N GLU A 212 -7.92 5.76 23.05
CA GLU A 212 -8.82 6.42 24.00
C GLU A 212 -8.13 7.56 24.77
N GLY A 213 -6.91 7.31 25.28
CA GLY A 213 -6.14 8.27 26.05
C GLY A 213 -5.82 9.55 25.25
N PHE A 214 -5.59 9.44 23.95
CA PHE A 214 -5.39 10.58 23.06
C PHE A 214 -6.69 11.35 22.81
N ALA A 215 -7.79 10.67 22.50
CA ALA A 215 -9.10 11.30 22.32
C ALA A 215 -9.55 12.03 23.61
N ARG A 216 -9.27 11.44 24.77
CA ARG A 216 -9.47 12.03 26.10
C ARG A 216 -8.56 13.25 26.32
N ALA A 217 -7.26 13.14 26.06
CA ALA A 217 -6.29 14.23 26.21
C ALA A 217 -6.60 15.43 25.29
N CYS A 218 -7.08 15.19 24.06
CA CYS A 218 -7.60 16.25 23.20
C CYS A 218 -8.74 17.03 23.87
N LYS A 219 -9.76 16.31 24.39
CA LYS A 219 -10.91 16.91 25.08
C LYS A 219 -10.52 17.68 26.33
N GLU A 220 -9.59 17.15 27.13
CA GLU A 220 -9.04 17.81 28.32
C GLU A 220 -8.16 19.03 27.98
N ALA A 221 -7.48 19.02 26.83
CA ALA A 221 -6.78 20.16 26.27
C ALA A 221 -7.70 21.24 25.66
N GLY A 222 -9.01 20.98 25.56
CA GLY A 222 -9.99 21.87 24.92
C GLY A 222 -10.06 21.76 23.39
N LEU A 223 -9.42 20.75 22.81
CA LEU A 223 -9.36 20.48 21.37
C LEU A 223 -10.51 19.58 20.92
N VAL A 224 -11.04 19.82 19.71
CA VAL A 224 -12.01 18.91 19.08
C VAL A 224 -11.27 17.73 18.46
N PHE A 225 -11.46 16.53 19.00
CA PHE A 225 -10.98 15.29 18.37
C PHE A 225 -11.91 14.93 17.20
N ILE A 226 -11.38 14.85 15.98
CA ILE A 226 -12.17 14.56 14.77
C ILE A 226 -12.24 13.04 14.58
N GLY A 227 -13.13 12.41 15.35
CA GLY A 227 -13.32 10.96 15.42
C GLY A 227 -14.36 10.60 16.50
N PRO A 228 -14.58 9.31 16.79
CA PRO A 228 -15.54 8.89 17.78
C PRO A 228 -15.15 9.30 19.21
N SER A 229 -16.14 9.28 20.11
CA SER A 229 -15.93 9.55 21.52
C SER A 229 -14.95 8.53 22.16
N PRO A 230 -14.18 8.93 23.21
CA PRO A 230 -13.33 7.99 23.96
C PRO A 230 -14.10 6.74 24.41
N GLN A 231 -15.34 6.92 24.88
CA GLN A 231 -16.22 5.83 25.31
C GLN A 231 -16.50 4.80 24.19
N ALA A 232 -16.70 5.26 22.95
CA ALA A 232 -16.93 4.38 21.81
C ALA A 232 -15.65 3.65 21.37
N ILE A 233 -14.48 4.29 21.51
CA ILE A 233 -13.17 3.66 21.29
C ILE A 233 -12.95 2.52 22.31
N THR A 234 -13.12 2.79 23.61
CA THR A 234 -12.98 1.76 24.66
C THR A 234 -13.97 0.60 24.48
N ALA A 235 -15.21 0.91 24.09
CA ALA A 235 -16.27 -0.09 23.90
C ALA A 235 -15.97 -1.11 22.78
N MET A 236 -15.29 -0.68 21.72
CA MET A 236 -14.94 -1.55 20.59
C MET A 236 -13.53 -2.14 20.66
N GLY A 237 -12.61 -1.52 21.40
CA GLY A 237 -11.23 -2.01 21.56
C GLY A 237 -11.08 -3.32 22.33
N ASN A 238 -12.11 -3.78 23.06
CA ASN A 238 -12.15 -5.09 23.71
C ASN A 238 -13.11 -6.02 22.93
N LYS A 239 -12.59 -7.10 22.33
CA LYS A 239 -13.36 -8.03 21.49
C LYS A 239 -14.55 -8.69 22.19
N ALA A 240 -14.44 -9.01 23.49
CA ALA A 240 -15.52 -9.64 24.24
C ALA A 240 -16.65 -8.63 24.53
N GLY A 241 -16.29 -7.43 25.00
CA GLY A 241 -17.25 -6.33 25.23
C GLY A 241 -17.92 -5.84 23.94
N ALA A 242 -17.14 -5.71 22.86
CA ALA A 242 -17.62 -5.41 21.53
C ALA A 242 -18.69 -6.41 21.07
N LYS A 243 -18.40 -7.72 21.17
CA LYS A 243 -19.37 -8.78 20.83
C LYS A 243 -20.65 -8.68 21.64
N GLU A 244 -20.58 -8.44 22.95
CA GLU A 244 -21.78 -8.26 23.76
C GLU A 244 -22.66 -7.10 23.28
N ILE A 245 -22.06 -5.95 22.94
CA ILE A 245 -22.79 -4.79 22.42
C ILE A 245 -23.40 -5.12 21.06
N MET A 246 -22.63 -5.76 20.18
CA MET A 246 -23.09 -6.17 18.85
C MET A 246 -24.24 -7.18 18.92
N THR A 247 -24.18 -8.19 19.79
CA THR A 247 -25.29 -9.13 20.05
C THR A 247 -26.54 -8.40 20.57
N LYS A 248 -26.39 -7.47 21.52
CA LYS A 248 -27.49 -6.64 22.04
C LYS A 248 -28.08 -5.70 20.97
N ALA A 249 -27.31 -5.35 19.94
CA ALA A 249 -27.75 -4.58 18.76
C ALA A 249 -28.31 -5.46 17.62
N GLY A 250 -28.44 -6.78 17.80
CA GLY A 250 -28.97 -7.70 16.79
C GLY A 250 -27.98 -8.07 15.67
N VAL A 251 -26.70 -7.77 15.84
CA VAL A 251 -25.65 -8.07 14.86
C VAL A 251 -25.26 -9.55 14.94
N PRO A 252 -25.24 -10.29 13.82
CA PRO A 252 -24.75 -11.67 13.80
C PRO A 252 -23.27 -11.75 14.20
N ILE A 253 -22.94 -12.55 15.22
CA ILE A 253 -21.56 -12.79 15.67
C ILE A 253 -21.11 -14.21 15.28
N VAL A 254 -19.79 -14.42 15.14
CA VAL A 254 -19.23 -15.76 14.95
C VAL A 254 -19.54 -16.62 16.20
N PRO A 255 -20.14 -17.82 16.06
CA PRO A 255 -20.35 -18.75 17.17
C PRO A 255 -19.02 -19.07 17.88
N GLY A 256 -19.00 -19.06 19.21
CA GLY A 256 -17.75 -19.13 19.96
C GLY A 256 -17.93 -19.07 21.47
N TYR A 257 -16.82 -19.22 22.19
CA TYR A 257 -16.75 -19.16 23.64
C TYR A 257 -15.86 -18.00 24.10
N GLN A 258 -16.33 -17.28 25.12
CA GLN A 258 -15.68 -16.12 25.72
C GLN A 258 -15.98 -16.01 27.22
N GLY A 259 -16.18 -17.16 27.88
CA GLY A 259 -16.48 -17.23 29.31
C GLY A 259 -15.27 -16.90 30.19
N ALA A 260 -15.56 -16.59 31.46
CA ALA A 260 -14.56 -16.29 32.47
C ALA A 260 -13.78 -17.54 32.95
N ASP A 261 -14.32 -18.75 32.73
CA ASP A 261 -13.57 -19.98 32.95
C ASP A 261 -12.59 -20.18 31.79
N GLN A 262 -11.33 -20.37 32.14
CA GLN A 262 -10.21 -20.54 31.21
C GLN A 262 -9.48 -21.88 31.46
N GLY A 263 -10.10 -22.82 32.19
CA GLY A 263 -9.56 -24.17 32.36
C GLY A 263 -9.43 -24.91 31.01
N ASP A 264 -8.31 -25.59 30.81
CA ASP A 264 -8.00 -26.27 29.53
C ASP A 264 -9.04 -27.34 29.16
N GLU A 265 -9.63 -28.01 30.15
CA GLU A 265 -10.72 -28.98 29.97
C GLU A 265 -12.02 -28.31 29.47
N VAL A 266 -12.39 -27.17 30.06
CA VAL A 266 -13.56 -26.36 29.65
C VAL A 266 -13.35 -25.83 28.24
N MET A 267 -12.19 -25.24 27.97
CA MET A 267 -11.83 -24.73 26.64
C MET A 267 -11.85 -25.83 25.57
N LEU A 268 -11.44 -27.06 25.90
CA LEU A 268 -11.52 -28.21 24.98
C LEU A 268 -12.96 -28.74 24.82
N ALA A 269 -13.79 -28.69 25.87
CA ALA A 269 -15.21 -29.04 25.78
C ALA A 269 -15.98 -28.05 24.91
N GLU A 270 -15.74 -26.75 25.09
CA GLU A 270 -16.31 -25.66 24.30
C GLU A 270 -15.84 -25.72 22.83
N ALA A 271 -14.56 -26.01 22.57
CA ALA A 271 -14.06 -26.24 21.22
C ALA A 271 -14.78 -27.41 20.51
N LYS A 272 -15.10 -28.49 21.23
CA LYS A 272 -15.89 -29.61 20.72
C LYS A 272 -17.36 -29.23 20.49
N ALA A 273 -17.95 -28.39 21.33
CA ALA A 273 -19.33 -27.91 21.22
C ALA A 273 -19.53 -26.91 20.06
N ILE A 274 -18.54 -26.02 19.83
CA ILE A 274 -18.48 -25.12 18.67
C ILE A 274 -18.30 -25.92 17.37
N GLY A 275 -17.56 -27.03 17.43
CA GLY A 275 -17.20 -27.88 16.30
C GLY A 275 -15.92 -27.42 15.60
N PHE A 276 -15.04 -28.37 15.32
CA PHE A 276 -13.78 -28.10 14.60
C PHE A 276 -14.04 -27.93 13.09
N PRO A 277 -13.28 -27.06 12.40
CA PRO A 277 -12.15 -26.27 12.90
C PRO A 277 -12.57 -25.06 13.74
N VAL A 278 -11.77 -24.75 14.76
CA VAL A 278 -11.94 -23.56 15.62
C VAL A 278 -10.74 -22.62 15.49
N MET A 279 -10.96 -21.34 15.77
CA MET A 279 -9.95 -20.31 15.86
C MET A 279 -9.81 -19.87 17.31
N ILE A 280 -8.62 -20.03 17.89
CA ILE A 280 -8.24 -19.41 19.16
C ILE A 280 -7.78 -17.98 18.84
N LYS A 281 -8.22 -16.97 19.60
CA LYS A 281 -7.79 -15.57 19.47
C LYS A 281 -7.51 -14.94 20.84
N ALA A 282 -6.51 -14.06 20.94
CA ALA A 282 -6.33 -13.21 22.12
C ALA A 282 -7.49 -12.20 22.28
N VAL A 283 -7.94 -11.97 23.52
CA VAL A 283 -8.95 -10.95 23.85
C VAL A 283 -8.44 -9.55 23.49
N ALA A 284 -7.21 -9.24 23.92
CA ALA A 284 -6.51 -8.00 23.62
C ALA A 284 -5.80 -8.04 22.25
N GLY A 285 -5.50 -6.86 21.70
CA GLY A 285 -4.61 -6.68 20.56
C GLY A 285 -5.20 -6.97 19.17
N GLY A 286 -4.55 -6.45 18.12
CA GLY A 286 -4.94 -6.62 16.72
C GLY A 286 -3.84 -7.25 15.86
N GLY A 287 -4.02 -7.23 14.53
CA GLY A 287 -3.00 -7.69 13.57
C GLY A 287 -2.74 -9.20 13.56
N GLY A 288 -3.60 -10.01 14.17
CA GLY A 288 -3.54 -11.46 14.13
C GLY A 288 -2.52 -12.15 15.08
N ARG A 289 -1.79 -11.39 15.91
CA ARG A 289 -0.94 -11.97 16.96
C ARG A 289 -1.79 -12.79 17.94
N GLY A 290 -1.26 -13.92 18.40
CA GLY A 290 -1.93 -14.84 19.31
C GLY A 290 -3.11 -15.62 18.71
N MET A 291 -3.33 -15.56 17.39
CA MET A 291 -4.35 -16.37 16.72
C MET A 291 -3.82 -17.76 16.33
N ARG A 292 -4.66 -18.80 16.47
CA ARG A 292 -4.36 -20.17 16.03
C ARG A 292 -5.60 -20.82 15.42
N LEU A 293 -5.51 -21.23 14.16
CA LEU A 293 -6.45 -22.17 13.56
C LEU A 293 -6.15 -23.58 14.09
N VAL A 294 -7.17 -24.26 14.60
CA VAL A 294 -7.07 -25.63 15.13
C VAL A 294 -8.06 -26.51 14.37
N THR A 295 -7.55 -27.56 13.75
CA THR A 295 -8.30 -28.47 12.87
C THR A 295 -9.00 -29.62 13.59
N ASP A 296 -8.55 -29.95 14.80
CA ASP A 296 -8.88 -31.20 15.48
C ASP A 296 -8.67 -31.09 17.00
N ALA A 297 -9.26 -32.03 17.75
CA ALA A 297 -9.22 -32.02 19.21
C ALA A 297 -7.86 -32.45 19.82
N ALA A 298 -6.94 -33.03 19.04
CA ALA A 298 -5.65 -33.49 19.55
C ALA A 298 -4.60 -32.37 19.55
N SER A 299 -4.58 -31.55 18.49
CA SER A 299 -3.70 -30.37 18.38
C SER A 299 -4.13 -29.19 19.27
N PHE A 300 -5.37 -29.18 19.76
CA PHE A 300 -5.97 -28.07 20.51
C PHE A 300 -5.20 -27.65 21.76
N GLY A 301 -4.78 -28.60 22.62
CA GLY A 301 -4.10 -28.26 23.87
C GLY A 301 -2.78 -27.51 23.65
N ASP A 302 -2.01 -27.92 22.63
CA ASP A 302 -0.73 -27.30 22.30
C ASP A 302 -0.93 -25.93 21.63
N ALA A 303 -1.93 -25.81 20.76
CA ALA A 303 -2.33 -24.55 20.17
C ALA A 303 -2.82 -23.54 21.24
N LEU A 304 -3.58 -23.99 22.24
CA LEU A 304 -4.07 -23.17 23.35
C LEU A 304 -2.91 -22.62 24.20
N ARG A 305 -1.97 -23.50 24.61
CA ARG A 305 -0.78 -23.07 25.36
C ARG A 305 0.08 -22.10 24.54
N SER A 306 0.27 -22.35 23.25
CA SER A 306 0.98 -21.44 22.33
C SER A 306 0.31 -20.07 22.21
N ALA A 307 -1.01 -20.02 21.99
CA ALA A 307 -1.78 -18.79 21.84
C ALA A 307 -1.73 -17.93 23.12
N ARG A 308 -1.89 -18.56 24.30
CA ARG A 308 -1.83 -17.87 25.60
C ARG A 308 -0.44 -17.33 25.91
N SER A 309 0.63 -18.08 25.60
CA SER A 309 2.01 -17.60 25.78
C SER A 309 2.31 -16.39 24.90
N GLU A 310 1.87 -16.41 23.64
CA GLU A 310 2.03 -15.26 22.74
C GLU A 310 1.20 -14.04 23.19
N ALA A 311 -0.06 -14.25 23.58
CA ALA A 311 -0.93 -13.20 24.10
C ALA A 311 -0.35 -12.54 25.37
N LYS A 312 0.13 -13.36 26.31
CA LYS A 312 0.79 -12.88 27.54
C LYS A 312 2.05 -12.07 27.24
N ALA A 313 2.86 -12.50 26.28
CA ALA A 313 4.10 -11.81 25.90
C ALA A 313 3.83 -10.51 25.13
N ALA A 314 2.85 -10.49 24.22
CA ALA A 314 2.56 -9.33 23.37
C ALA A 314 1.67 -8.27 24.04
N PHE A 315 0.76 -8.68 24.93
CA PHE A 315 -0.31 -7.82 25.47
C PHE A 315 -0.42 -7.82 27.00
N GLY A 316 0.40 -8.61 27.70
CA GLY A 316 0.36 -8.74 29.17
C GLY A 316 -0.82 -9.57 29.70
N ASP A 317 -1.76 -9.98 28.84
CA ASP A 317 -2.98 -10.71 29.16
C ASP A 317 -2.97 -12.09 28.45
N PRO A 318 -3.06 -13.22 29.18
CA PRO A 318 -3.13 -14.55 28.58
C PRO A 318 -4.55 -14.92 28.10
N THR A 319 -5.56 -14.09 28.31
CA THR A 319 -6.98 -14.45 28.08
C THR A 319 -7.28 -14.59 26.59
N VAL A 320 -7.95 -15.68 26.23
CA VAL A 320 -8.29 -16.04 24.85
C VAL A 320 -9.77 -16.37 24.70
N ILE A 321 -10.30 -16.15 23.50
CA ILE A 321 -11.62 -16.58 23.05
C ILE A 321 -11.49 -17.70 22.02
N LEU A 322 -12.55 -18.50 21.90
CA LEU A 322 -12.73 -19.50 20.85
C LEU A 322 -13.80 -19.03 19.88
N GLU A 323 -13.62 -19.30 18.60
CA GLU A 323 -14.59 -19.03 17.53
C GLU A 323 -14.64 -20.19 16.54
N ARG A 324 -15.79 -20.45 15.94
CA ARG A 324 -15.89 -21.36 14.78
C ARG A 324 -15.08 -20.78 13.63
N ALA A 325 -14.10 -21.51 13.10
CA ALA A 325 -13.29 -21.02 12.00
C ALA A 325 -14.08 -21.07 10.69
N ILE A 326 -14.56 -19.91 10.23
CA ILE A 326 -15.18 -19.78 8.91
C ILE A 326 -14.12 -20.12 7.85
N GLN A 327 -14.40 -21.08 6.97
CA GLN A 327 -13.49 -21.53 5.92
C GLN A 327 -13.62 -20.68 4.66
N ASN A 328 -12.48 -20.28 4.08
CA ASN A 328 -12.37 -19.45 2.88
C ASN A 328 -13.35 -18.25 2.82
N PRO A 329 -13.53 -17.48 3.92
CA PRO A 329 -14.47 -16.37 3.93
C PRO A 329 -14.03 -15.25 2.98
N ARG A 330 -14.96 -14.35 2.72
CA ARG A 330 -14.64 -12.99 2.27
C ARG A 330 -14.55 -12.06 3.45
N HIS A 331 -13.58 -11.15 3.39
CA HIS A 331 -13.52 -10.02 4.31
C HIS A 331 -14.37 -8.90 3.69
N ILE A 332 -15.62 -8.77 4.15
CA ILE A 332 -16.54 -7.71 3.72
C ILE A 332 -16.65 -6.70 4.85
N GLU A 333 -16.49 -5.41 4.55
CA GLU A 333 -16.58 -4.36 5.56
C GLU A 333 -17.51 -3.23 5.12
N ILE A 334 -18.17 -2.58 6.08
CA ILE A 334 -19.24 -1.60 5.80
C ILE A 334 -18.82 -0.23 6.31
N GLN A 335 -18.73 0.73 5.40
CA GLN A 335 -18.49 2.12 5.77
C GLN A 335 -19.72 2.66 6.49
N VAL A 336 -19.53 3.20 7.68
CA VAL A 336 -20.59 3.87 8.44
C VAL A 336 -20.22 5.29 8.82
N PHE A 337 -21.25 6.09 9.04
CA PHE A 337 -21.18 7.42 9.64
C PHE A 337 -22.28 7.57 10.70
N GLY A 338 -21.96 8.25 11.79
CA GLY A 338 -22.93 8.75 12.76
C GLY A 338 -22.65 10.20 13.16
N ASP A 339 -23.64 10.90 13.69
CA ASP A 339 -23.49 12.25 14.25
C ASP A 339 -24.01 12.36 15.68
N SER A 340 -23.67 13.48 16.33
CA SER A 340 -24.08 13.79 17.70
C SER A 340 -25.57 14.13 17.85
N HIS A 341 -26.31 14.23 16.74
CA HIS A 341 -27.78 14.37 16.70
C HIS A 341 -28.48 13.00 16.68
N GLY A 342 -27.73 11.90 16.60
CA GLY A 342 -28.24 10.53 16.57
C GLY A 342 -28.62 10.01 15.19
N ASN A 343 -28.27 10.73 14.11
CA ASN A 343 -28.38 10.20 12.76
C ASN A 343 -27.26 9.19 12.53
N ALA A 344 -27.54 8.18 11.70
CA ALA A 344 -26.54 7.21 11.27
C ALA A 344 -26.90 6.67 9.88
N ILE A 345 -25.88 6.46 9.05
CA ILE A 345 -25.97 5.93 7.68
C ILE A 345 -24.83 4.95 7.40
N HIS A 346 -25.07 4.00 6.50
CA HIS A 346 -24.03 3.23 5.82
C HIS A 346 -23.81 3.77 4.40
N LEU A 347 -22.55 3.77 3.95
CA LEU A 347 -22.11 4.25 2.63
C LEU A 347 -21.74 3.09 1.70
N GLY A 348 -22.35 1.93 1.90
CA GLY A 348 -22.05 0.69 1.19
C GLY A 348 -20.89 -0.10 1.81
N GLU A 349 -20.56 -1.21 1.15
CA GLU A 349 -19.55 -2.17 1.58
C GLU A 349 -18.32 -2.20 0.66
N ARG A 350 -17.21 -2.73 1.18
CA ARG A 350 -15.96 -3.01 0.47
C ARG A 350 -15.62 -4.50 0.62
N ASP A 351 -15.13 -5.13 -0.44
CA ASP A 351 -14.48 -6.45 -0.38
C ASP A 351 -12.97 -6.23 -0.21
N CYS A 352 -12.43 -6.70 0.91
CA CYS A 352 -11.02 -6.57 1.29
C CYS A 352 -10.33 -7.94 1.35
N SER A 353 -10.88 -8.95 0.66
CA SER A 353 -10.45 -10.35 0.79
C SER A 353 -9.02 -10.62 0.31
N VAL A 354 -8.47 -9.78 -0.58
CA VAL A 354 -7.10 -9.95 -1.08
C VAL A 354 -6.11 -9.37 -0.07
N GLN A 355 -5.75 -10.21 0.91
CA GLN A 355 -4.88 -9.86 2.03
C GLN A 355 -3.72 -10.87 2.20
N ARG A 356 -2.55 -10.38 2.60
CA ARG A 356 -1.34 -11.16 2.92
C ARG A 356 -1.11 -11.09 4.43
N ARG A 357 -1.20 -12.22 5.15
CA ARG A 357 -1.00 -12.25 6.62
C ARG A 357 -1.78 -11.15 7.38
N HIS A 358 -3.07 -10.98 7.04
CA HIS A 358 -3.97 -9.92 7.57
C HIS A 358 -3.67 -8.46 7.16
N GLN A 359 -2.64 -8.23 6.35
CA GLN A 359 -2.39 -6.96 5.65
C GLN A 359 -3.23 -6.95 4.36
N LYS A 360 -4.28 -6.12 4.30
CA LYS A 360 -5.08 -5.92 3.06
C LYS A 360 -4.20 -5.32 1.96
N LEU A 361 -4.39 -5.73 0.70
CA LEU A 361 -3.55 -5.31 -0.44
C LEU A 361 -4.34 -4.88 -1.69
N ILE A 362 -5.53 -5.46 -1.92
CA ILE A 362 -6.48 -5.03 -2.96
C ILE A 362 -7.86 -4.96 -2.34
N GLU A 363 -8.55 -3.86 -2.57
CA GLU A 363 -9.86 -3.52 -2.01
C GLU A 363 -10.79 -3.04 -3.10
N GLU A 364 -12.05 -3.45 -3.09
CA GLU A 364 -13.02 -3.04 -4.11
C GLU A 364 -14.41 -2.73 -3.55
N ALA A 365 -15.11 -1.82 -4.23
CA ALA A 365 -16.46 -1.39 -3.85
C ALA A 365 -17.34 -1.21 -5.11
N PRO A 366 -18.59 -1.70 -5.13
CA PRO A 366 -19.17 -2.66 -4.17
C PRO A 366 -18.45 -4.02 -4.18
N SER A 367 -18.79 -4.93 -3.26
CA SER A 367 -18.28 -6.31 -3.31
C SER A 367 -18.92 -7.10 -4.45
N PRO A 368 -18.14 -7.88 -5.23
CA PRO A 368 -18.67 -8.75 -6.29
C PRO A 368 -19.50 -9.92 -5.75
N ALA A 369 -19.47 -10.20 -4.44
CA ALA A 369 -20.23 -11.28 -3.81
C ALA A 369 -21.49 -10.83 -3.07
N VAL A 370 -21.71 -9.52 -2.91
CA VAL A 370 -22.81 -8.97 -2.10
C VAL A 370 -23.97 -8.53 -2.99
N THR A 371 -25.08 -9.29 -2.93
CA THR A 371 -26.32 -8.95 -3.65
C THR A 371 -26.98 -7.69 -3.06
N PRO A 372 -27.91 -7.00 -3.78
CA PRO A 372 -28.63 -5.85 -3.23
C PRO A 372 -29.37 -6.15 -1.92
N GLU A 373 -29.92 -7.34 -1.77
CA GLU A 373 -30.70 -7.79 -0.60
C GLU A 373 -29.78 -8.09 0.58
N LEU A 374 -28.61 -8.70 0.32
CA LEU A 374 -27.58 -8.91 1.33
C LEU A 374 -26.99 -7.56 1.79
N ARG A 375 -26.72 -6.64 0.84
CA ARG A 375 -26.26 -5.27 1.12
C ARG A 375 -27.23 -4.49 2.00
N ALA A 376 -28.53 -4.59 1.74
CA ALA A 376 -29.57 -3.96 2.57
C ALA A 376 -29.53 -4.49 4.01
N ARG A 377 -29.62 -5.82 4.19
CA ARG A 377 -29.55 -6.48 5.51
C ARG A 377 -28.27 -6.14 6.27
N MET A 378 -27.12 -6.18 5.59
CA MET A 378 -25.81 -5.84 6.17
C MET A 378 -25.73 -4.37 6.59
N GLY A 379 -26.25 -3.46 5.75
CA GLY A 379 -26.32 -2.02 6.03
C GLY A 379 -27.26 -1.64 7.18
N GLU A 380 -28.44 -2.27 7.26
CA GLU A 380 -29.39 -2.11 8.36
C GLU A 380 -28.76 -2.50 9.71
N VAL A 381 -28.11 -3.67 9.75
CA VAL A 381 -27.39 -4.19 10.92
C VAL A 381 -26.26 -3.23 11.35
N ALA A 382 -25.50 -2.69 10.39
CA ALA A 382 -24.44 -1.73 10.70
C ALA A 382 -24.98 -0.38 11.24
N VAL A 383 -26.08 0.13 10.68
CA VAL A 383 -26.75 1.35 11.17
C VAL A 383 -27.36 1.13 12.56
N ALA A 384 -27.90 -0.05 12.86
CA ALA A 384 -28.38 -0.41 14.19
C ALA A 384 -27.24 -0.39 15.23
N ALA A 385 -26.09 -1.00 14.90
CA ALA A 385 -24.90 -1.01 15.75
C ALA A 385 -24.37 0.40 16.07
N VAL A 386 -24.26 1.26 15.04
CA VAL A 386 -23.81 2.67 15.17
C VAL A 386 -24.74 3.48 16.09
N LYS A 387 -26.06 3.28 15.96
CA LYS A 387 -27.06 3.92 16.83
C LYS A 387 -27.00 3.41 18.27
N ALA A 388 -26.82 2.10 18.47
CA ALA A 388 -26.68 1.50 19.80
C ALA A 388 -25.43 2.03 20.54
N LEU A 389 -24.31 2.20 19.82
CA LEU A 389 -23.08 2.80 20.34
C LEU A 389 -23.15 4.33 20.55
N ARG A 390 -24.13 5.02 19.94
CA ARG A 390 -24.13 6.48 19.75
C ARG A 390 -22.81 6.97 19.14
N TYR A 391 -22.35 6.25 18.12
CA TYR A 391 -21.06 6.45 17.50
C TYR A 391 -21.04 7.73 16.64
N GLU A 392 -19.94 8.48 16.66
CA GLU A 392 -19.78 9.78 16.00
C GLU A 392 -18.63 9.74 14.97
N GLY A 393 -18.81 10.38 13.82
CA GLY A 393 -17.83 10.45 12.74
C GLY A 393 -17.80 9.18 11.88
N ALA A 394 -16.66 8.95 11.22
CA ALA A 394 -16.44 7.79 10.36
C ALA A 394 -16.09 6.55 11.19
N GLY A 395 -16.63 5.39 10.82
CA GLY A 395 -16.24 4.09 11.36
C GLY A 395 -16.39 3.00 10.30
N THR A 396 -15.95 1.77 10.59
CA THR A 396 -16.18 0.63 9.70
C THR A 396 -16.37 -0.64 10.50
N LEU A 397 -17.45 -1.37 10.23
CA LEU A 397 -17.69 -2.71 10.78
C LEU A 397 -17.14 -3.74 9.80
N GLU A 398 -16.26 -4.63 10.27
CA GLU A 398 -15.66 -5.70 9.50
C GLU A 398 -16.41 -7.03 9.75
N PHE A 399 -16.69 -7.77 8.67
CA PHE A 399 -17.44 -9.02 8.67
C PHE A 399 -16.72 -10.12 7.88
N LEU A 400 -16.90 -11.35 8.34
CA LEU A 400 -16.60 -12.56 7.57
C LEU A 400 -17.88 -13.04 6.88
N LEU A 401 -17.92 -12.98 5.55
CA LEU A 401 -18.99 -13.52 4.72
C LEU A 401 -18.60 -14.92 4.22
N ASP A 402 -19.45 -15.92 4.46
CA ASP A 402 -19.25 -17.29 3.97
C ASP A 402 -19.99 -17.59 2.65
N ALA A 403 -19.71 -18.76 2.06
CA ALA A 403 -20.24 -19.19 0.77
C ALA A 403 -21.77 -19.45 0.78
N SER A 404 -22.43 -19.47 1.94
CA SER A 404 -23.91 -19.57 2.05
C SER A 404 -24.61 -18.22 2.02
N GLY A 405 -23.86 -17.11 2.04
CA GLY A 405 -24.41 -15.76 2.22
C GLY A 405 -24.64 -15.37 3.68
N ALA A 406 -24.18 -16.19 4.64
CA ALA A 406 -24.16 -15.84 6.05
C ALA A 406 -22.94 -14.96 6.36
N PHE A 407 -23.18 -13.84 7.04
CA PHE A 407 -22.14 -12.90 7.47
C PHE A 407 -22.05 -12.84 8.99
N TYR A 408 -20.84 -12.66 9.51
CA TYR A 408 -20.55 -12.65 10.94
C TYR A 408 -19.62 -11.50 11.28
N PHE A 409 -19.97 -10.70 12.29
CA PHE A 409 -19.15 -9.59 12.79
C PHE A 409 -17.82 -10.08 13.33
N MET A 410 -16.74 -9.41 12.93
CA MET A 410 -15.37 -9.66 13.37
C MET A 410 -14.92 -8.59 14.37
N GLU A 411 -14.87 -7.33 13.94
CA GLU A 411 -14.52 -6.17 14.77
C GLU A 411 -15.04 -4.85 14.15
N MET A 412 -14.92 -3.74 14.87
CA MET A 412 -15.25 -2.41 14.34
C MET A 412 -14.02 -1.50 14.49
N ASN A 413 -13.51 -1.03 13.36
CA ASN A 413 -12.43 -0.05 13.33
C ASN A 413 -13.03 1.34 13.61
N THR A 414 -12.55 1.99 14.68
CA THR A 414 -13.14 3.20 15.28
C THR A 414 -12.54 4.48 14.68
N ARG A 415 -12.39 4.48 13.35
CA ARG A 415 -11.67 5.51 12.58
C ARG A 415 -12.08 5.47 11.12
N LEU A 416 -11.51 6.38 10.32
CA LEU A 416 -11.45 6.24 8.88
C LEU A 416 -10.60 5.00 8.51
N GLN A 417 -11.06 4.20 7.55
CA GLN A 417 -10.24 3.13 6.95
C GLN A 417 -9.24 3.70 5.94
N VAL A 418 -8.19 2.93 5.63
CA VAL A 418 -7.18 3.31 4.63
C VAL A 418 -7.85 3.33 3.24
N GLU A 419 -8.59 2.27 2.98
CA GLU A 419 -9.38 1.89 1.81
C GLU A 419 -10.70 2.68 1.63
N HIS A 420 -10.89 3.80 2.34
CA HIS A 420 -12.03 4.68 2.11
C HIS A 420 -12.17 5.21 0.66
N PRO A 421 -11.11 5.43 -0.15
CA PRO A 421 -11.25 6.00 -1.50
C PRO A 421 -12.12 5.22 -2.48
N VAL A 422 -12.27 3.88 -2.35
CA VAL A 422 -13.20 3.13 -3.22
C VAL A 422 -14.66 3.42 -2.88
N THR A 423 -14.97 3.65 -1.60
CA THR A 423 -16.31 4.13 -1.18
C THR A 423 -16.58 5.54 -1.69
N GLU A 424 -15.59 6.44 -1.63
CA GLU A 424 -15.71 7.79 -2.20
C GLU A 424 -15.96 7.75 -3.71
N ALA A 425 -15.25 6.89 -4.42
CA ALA A 425 -15.35 6.77 -5.87
C ALA A 425 -16.74 6.31 -6.35
N ILE A 426 -17.39 5.36 -5.64
CA ILE A 426 -18.75 4.93 -6.00
C ILE A 426 -19.86 5.84 -5.46
N THR A 427 -19.65 6.57 -4.36
CA THR A 427 -20.68 7.44 -3.75
C THR A 427 -20.61 8.91 -4.18
N GLY A 428 -19.45 9.38 -4.64
CA GLY A 428 -19.18 10.79 -4.90
C GLY A 428 -18.96 11.64 -3.63
N LEU A 429 -18.89 11.02 -2.44
CA LEU A 429 -18.76 11.70 -1.15
C LEU A 429 -17.29 11.83 -0.74
N ASP A 430 -16.95 12.94 -0.08
CA ASP A 430 -15.65 13.14 0.58
C ASP A 430 -15.79 12.78 2.07
N LEU A 431 -15.27 11.63 2.50
CA LEU A 431 -15.51 11.14 3.87
C LEU A 431 -14.80 12.02 4.90
N VAL A 432 -13.65 12.58 4.57
CA VAL A 432 -12.96 13.51 5.48
C VAL A 432 -13.74 14.82 5.61
N GLU A 433 -14.38 15.30 4.54
CA GLU A 433 -15.30 16.44 4.65
C GLU A 433 -16.46 16.13 5.61
N LEU A 434 -17.07 14.94 5.51
CA LEU A 434 -18.12 14.51 6.44
C LEU A 434 -17.62 14.42 7.90
N GLN A 435 -16.42 13.89 8.15
CA GLN A 435 -15.82 13.89 9.50
C GLN A 435 -15.65 15.31 10.05
N LEU A 436 -15.13 16.23 9.23
CA LEU A 436 -14.90 17.63 9.62
C LEU A 436 -16.21 18.35 9.94
N ARG A 437 -17.28 18.10 9.17
CA ARG A 437 -18.63 18.65 9.41
C ARG A 437 -19.24 18.13 10.70
N VAL A 438 -19.27 16.81 10.89
CA VAL A 438 -19.83 16.17 12.10
C VAL A 438 -19.11 16.66 13.36
N ALA A 439 -17.77 16.75 13.33
CA ALA A 439 -17.00 17.25 14.46
C ALA A 439 -17.32 18.72 14.83
N ARG A 440 -17.67 19.57 13.84
CA ARG A 440 -18.21 20.94 14.07
C ARG A 440 -19.63 20.96 14.64
N GLY A 441 -20.28 19.81 14.78
CA GLY A 441 -21.66 19.68 15.24
C GLY A 441 -22.71 19.83 14.13
N GLU A 442 -22.31 19.82 12.86
CA GLU A 442 -23.25 19.75 11.74
C GLU A 442 -23.92 18.35 11.73
N PRO A 443 -25.23 18.24 11.52
CA PRO A 443 -25.86 16.95 11.24
C PRO A 443 -25.40 16.41 9.88
N LEU A 444 -25.53 15.10 9.67
CA LEU A 444 -25.23 14.47 8.38
C LEU A 444 -26.02 15.15 7.24
N PRO A 445 -25.37 15.62 6.16
CA PRO A 445 -26.01 16.41 5.11
C PRO A 445 -26.88 15.58 4.14
N ILE A 446 -26.90 14.25 4.31
CA ILE A 446 -27.60 13.28 3.47
C ILE A 446 -28.28 12.21 4.35
N LYS A 447 -29.39 11.65 3.89
CA LYS A 447 -30.07 10.52 4.54
C LYS A 447 -29.72 9.21 3.82
N GLN A 448 -30.01 8.08 4.47
CA GLN A 448 -29.70 6.75 3.93
C GLN A 448 -30.27 6.51 2.52
N GLN A 449 -31.47 7.01 2.26
CA GLN A 449 -32.16 6.91 0.97
C GLN A 449 -31.50 7.74 -0.15
N ASP A 450 -30.68 8.74 0.20
CA ASP A 450 -30.06 9.67 -0.74
C ASP A 450 -28.70 9.12 -1.22
N VAL A 451 -28.10 8.20 -0.46
CA VAL A 451 -26.89 7.45 -0.85
C VAL A 451 -27.17 6.69 -2.15
N LYS A 452 -26.33 6.91 -3.16
CA LYS A 452 -26.31 6.19 -4.45
C LYS A 452 -24.93 5.59 -4.66
N PHE A 453 -24.89 4.49 -5.40
CA PHE A 453 -23.65 3.89 -5.90
C PHE A 453 -23.64 4.00 -7.42
N SER A 454 -22.51 4.43 -7.98
CA SER A 454 -22.30 4.56 -9.42
C SER A 454 -21.04 3.82 -9.83
N GLY A 455 -21.19 2.85 -10.74
CA GLY A 455 -20.07 2.04 -11.23
C GLY A 455 -19.42 1.18 -10.14
N HIS A 456 -18.11 0.96 -10.29
CA HIS A 456 -17.28 0.12 -9.44
C HIS A 456 -15.90 0.78 -9.26
N ALA A 457 -15.28 0.61 -8.10
CA ALA A 457 -13.95 1.10 -7.79
C ALA A 457 -13.06 -0.01 -7.23
N ILE A 458 -11.77 0.05 -7.56
CA ILE A 458 -10.75 -0.88 -7.04
C ILE A 458 -9.52 -0.06 -6.63
N GLU A 459 -9.02 -0.29 -5.41
CA GLU A 459 -7.76 0.24 -4.87
C GLU A 459 -6.74 -0.89 -4.75
N VAL A 460 -5.46 -0.56 -4.91
CA VAL A 460 -4.35 -1.38 -4.41
C VAL A 460 -3.42 -0.58 -3.49
N ARG A 461 -2.87 -1.23 -2.48
CA ARG A 461 -1.80 -0.70 -1.62
C ARG A 461 -0.44 -0.99 -2.25
N LEU A 462 0.17 0.05 -2.84
CA LEU A 462 1.56 -0.01 -3.30
C LEU A 462 2.48 0.06 -2.08
N CYS A 463 3.15 -1.05 -1.78
CA CYS A 463 4.06 -1.20 -0.66
C CYS A 463 5.51 -1.30 -1.14
N SER A 464 6.44 -0.71 -0.38
CA SER A 464 7.89 -0.92 -0.50
C SER A 464 8.26 -2.27 0.10
N GLU A 465 7.91 -3.35 -0.60
CA GLU A 465 8.08 -4.74 -0.19
C GLU A 465 8.55 -5.60 -1.37
N ASP A 466 9.54 -6.46 -1.15
CA ASP A 466 9.94 -7.48 -2.13
C ASP A 466 9.07 -8.73 -1.97
N ALA A 467 8.06 -8.87 -2.83
CA ALA A 467 7.11 -9.98 -2.81
C ALA A 467 7.76 -11.35 -3.07
N ALA A 468 8.84 -11.41 -3.86
CA ALA A 468 9.58 -12.65 -4.10
C ALA A 468 10.32 -13.08 -2.81
N GLN A 469 10.93 -12.12 -2.10
CA GLN A 469 11.53 -12.31 -0.78
C GLN A 469 10.49 -12.26 0.36
N ASN A 470 9.35 -12.93 0.18
CA ASN A 470 8.28 -13.08 1.19
C ASN A 470 7.62 -11.77 1.68
N PHE A 471 7.62 -10.73 0.84
CA PHE A 471 7.25 -9.36 1.17
C PHE A 471 8.18 -8.81 2.28
N MET A 472 9.49 -8.89 2.04
CA MET A 472 10.50 -8.28 2.91
C MET A 472 10.45 -6.75 2.73
N PRO A 473 10.26 -5.96 3.81
CA PRO A 473 10.16 -4.50 3.70
C PRO A 473 11.44 -3.86 3.16
N GLN A 474 11.26 -2.79 2.39
CA GLN A 474 12.31 -2.11 1.63
C GLN A 474 12.34 -0.63 2.02
N SER A 475 13.55 -0.10 2.19
CA SER A 475 13.80 1.30 2.57
C SER A 475 15.00 1.83 1.78
N GLY A 476 15.04 3.15 1.57
CA GLY A 476 16.01 3.80 0.70
C GLY A 476 15.41 4.93 -0.15
N ARG A 477 16.24 5.54 -0.99
CA ARG A 477 15.87 6.63 -1.90
C ARG A 477 14.97 6.16 -3.05
N MET A 478 13.77 6.74 -3.15
CA MET A 478 12.89 6.67 -4.32
C MET A 478 13.50 7.48 -5.48
N ALA A 479 14.43 6.89 -6.21
CA ALA A 479 15.19 7.53 -7.30
C ALA A 479 14.30 8.20 -8.36
N ARG A 480 13.13 7.61 -8.68
CA ARG A 480 12.10 8.26 -9.51
C ARG A 480 10.70 7.82 -9.11
N TRP A 481 9.82 8.79 -8.91
CA TRP A 481 8.38 8.61 -8.75
C TRP A 481 7.65 9.32 -9.89
N GLN A 482 6.75 8.63 -10.60
CA GLN A 482 5.89 9.21 -11.63
C GLN A 482 4.50 8.56 -11.61
N VAL A 483 3.49 9.35 -11.24
CA VAL A 483 2.06 9.00 -11.37
C VAL A 483 1.63 9.23 -12.84
N PRO A 484 0.85 8.34 -13.46
CA PRO A 484 0.29 8.54 -14.78
C PRO A 484 -1.06 9.27 -14.73
N ASP A 485 -1.46 9.88 -15.84
CA ASP A 485 -2.75 10.56 -15.95
C ASP A 485 -3.93 9.58 -15.91
N GLY A 486 -5.11 10.08 -15.51
CA GLY A 486 -6.37 9.33 -15.58
C GLY A 486 -6.63 8.31 -14.46
N ILE A 487 -5.74 8.20 -13.46
CA ILE A 487 -5.94 7.35 -12.27
C ILE A 487 -5.75 8.16 -10.98
N ARG A 488 -6.52 7.84 -9.92
CA ARG A 488 -6.37 8.48 -8.60
C ARG A 488 -5.22 7.80 -7.88
N VAL A 489 -4.23 8.57 -7.42
CA VAL A 489 -3.15 8.06 -6.56
C VAL A 489 -3.04 8.90 -5.31
N GLU A 490 -3.10 8.25 -4.15
CA GLU A 490 -2.85 8.87 -2.85
C GLU A 490 -1.44 8.53 -2.40
N HIS A 491 -0.53 9.52 -2.38
CA HIS A 491 0.88 9.34 -2.04
C HIS A 491 1.44 10.58 -1.31
N ALA A 492 2.58 10.41 -0.66
CA ALA A 492 3.42 11.52 -0.17
C ALA A 492 4.84 11.50 -0.76
N LEU A 493 5.01 10.78 -1.88
CA LEU A 493 6.28 10.55 -2.56
C LEU A 493 6.63 11.66 -3.56
N GLN A 494 7.93 11.94 -3.70
CA GLN A 494 8.53 12.67 -4.82
C GLN A 494 9.80 11.94 -5.29
N SER A 495 10.27 12.22 -6.51
CA SER A 495 11.57 11.72 -6.98
C SER A 495 12.70 12.29 -6.11
N GLY A 496 13.54 11.41 -5.57
CA GLY A 496 14.59 11.74 -4.60
C GLY A 496 14.15 11.69 -3.14
N SER A 497 12.88 11.44 -2.81
CA SER A 497 12.44 11.22 -1.42
C SER A 497 13.04 9.94 -0.82
N GLU A 498 13.35 9.97 0.47
CA GLU A 498 13.77 8.79 1.23
C GLU A 498 12.54 8.03 1.76
N ILE A 499 12.56 6.69 1.69
CA ILE A 499 11.60 5.79 2.36
C ILE A 499 12.29 5.25 3.61
N PRO A 500 12.00 5.80 4.82
CA PRO A 500 12.66 5.39 6.06
C PRO A 500 12.09 4.09 6.64
N ALA A 501 12.94 3.27 7.25
CA ALA A 501 12.58 1.97 7.84
C ALA A 501 11.66 2.05 9.10
N PHE A 502 11.41 3.25 9.63
CA PHE A 502 10.70 3.46 10.90
C PHE A 502 9.16 3.40 10.80
N TYR A 503 8.60 3.41 9.59
CA TYR A 503 7.16 3.56 9.35
C TYR A 503 6.60 2.48 8.42
N ASP A 504 5.28 2.51 8.24
CA ASP A 504 4.54 1.55 7.40
C ASP A 504 5.12 1.40 5.99
N SER A 505 5.07 0.17 5.44
CA SER A 505 5.57 -0.15 4.10
C SER A 505 4.68 0.38 2.98
N MET A 506 3.41 0.73 3.25
CA MET A 506 2.54 1.34 2.25
C MET A 506 3.02 2.76 1.88
N ILE A 507 3.46 2.94 0.64
CA ILE A 507 4.02 4.19 0.12
C ILE A 507 3.03 4.98 -0.75
N ALA A 508 2.06 4.30 -1.37
CA ALA A 508 0.95 4.91 -2.09
C ALA A 508 -0.27 3.98 -2.15
N LYS A 509 -1.44 4.55 -2.46
CA LYS A 509 -2.66 3.82 -2.83
C LYS A 509 -3.04 4.21 -4.25
N VAL A 510 -3.33 3.24 -5.10
CA VAL A 510 -3.63 3.46 -6.52
C VAL A 510 -5.06 3.00 -6.78
N ILE A 511 -5.93 3.91 -7.19
CA ILE A 511 -7.39 3.72 -7.23
C ILE A 511 -7.95 4.01 -8.61
N SER A 512 -8.68 3.04 -9.15
CA SER A 512 -9.47 3.20 -10.35
C SER A 512 -10.97 3.29 -10.05
N HIS A 513 -11.71 3.85 -11.00
CA HIS A 513 -13.16 3.80 -11.08
C HIS A 513 -13.58 3.52 -12.52
N GLY A 514 -14.67 2.79 -12.71
CA GLY A 514 -15.28 2.51 -14.01
C GLY A 514 -16.79 2.29 -13.87
N THR A 515 -17.50 2.34 -14.99
CA THR A 515 -18.94 2.00 -15.05
C THR A 515 -19.22 0.54 -14.74
N THR A 516 -18.20 -0.32 -14.88
CA THR A 516 -18.22 -1.75 -14.54
C THR A 516 -16.96 -2.14 -13.76
N ARG A 517 -17.02 -3.25 -13.01
CA ARG A 517 -15.86 -3.85 -12.34
C ARG A 517 -14.69 -4.11 -13.29
N GLU A 518 -14.98 -4.58 -14.49
CA GLU A 518 -13.95 -4.90 -15.49
C GLU A 518 -13.30 -3.64 -16.07
N GLU A 519 -14.07 -2.56 -16.29
CA GLU A 519 -13.51 -1.26 -16.67
C GLU A 519 -12.60 -0.70 -15.56
N ALA A 520 -13.02 -0.80 -14.29
CA ALA A 520 -12.19 -0.41 -13.15
C ALA A 520 -10.89 -1.24 -13.09
N ARG A 521 -10.99 -2.58 -13.22
CA ARG A 521 -9.83 -3.49 -13.23
C ARG A 521 -8.87 -3.20 -14.37
N GLY A 522 -9.39 -3.01 -15.60
CA GLY A 522 -8.60 -2.67 -16.77
C GLY A 522 -7.87 -1.33 -16.64
N ARG A 523 -8.56 -0.28 -16.17
CA ARG A 523 -7.97 1.03 -15.86
C ARG A 523 -6.87 0.93 -14.80
N LEU A 524 -7.08 0.11 -13.77
CA LEU A 524 -6.09 -0.09 -12.69
C LEU A 524 -4.84 -0.81 -13.17
N ILE A 525 -5.00 -1.84 -14.00
CA ILE A 525 -3.90 -2.56 -14.65
C ILE A 525 -3.09 -1.59 -15.52
N VAL A 526 -3.72 -0.82 -16.41
CA VAL A 526 -3.03 0.16 -17.27
C VAL A 526 -2.36 1.28 -16.45
N GLY A 527 -3.01 1.76 -15.39
CA GLY A 527 -2.42 2.75 -14.48
C GLY A 527 -1.18 2.22 -13.75
N LEU A 528 -1.22 0.99 -13.24
CA LEU A 528 -0.06 0.33 -12.64
C LEU A 528 1.03 -0.01 -13.67
N GLU A 529 0.66 -0.25 -14.93
CA GLU A 529 1.64 -0.46 -16.01
C GLU A 529 2.40 0.82 -16.39
N GLN A 530 1.79 2.00 -16.20
CA GLN A 530 2.37 3.30 -16.53
C GLN A 530 3.01 4.02 -15.33
N LEU A 531 2.59 3.70 -14.09
CA LEU A 531 3.15 4.25 -12.86
C LEU A 531 4.60 3.81 -12.66
N THR A 532 5.50 4.73 -12.33
CA THR A 532 6.93 4.44 -12.18
C THR A 532 7.40 4.67 -10.76
N ALA A 533 7.95 3.62 -10.16
CA ALA A 533 8.61 3.62 -8.86
C ALA A 533 10.00 2.98 -9.01
N PHE A 534 11.05 3.79 -9.02
CA PHE A 534 12.44 3.35 -9.13
C PHE A 534 13.24 3.71 -7.87
N GLY A 535 14.31 2.96 -7.59
CA GLY A 535 15.16 3.13 -6.42
C GLY A 535 14.96 2.05 -5.37
N VAL A 536 13.71 1.81 -4.97
CA VAL A 536 13.28 0.86 -3.92
C VAL A 536 12.35 -0.19 -4.54
N THR A 537 12.55 -1.47 -4.23
CA THR A 537 11.68 -2.57 -4.70
C THR A 537 10.27 -2.44 -4.11
N THR A 538 9.24 -2.70 -4.92
CA THR A 538 7.84 -2.61 -4.52
C THR A 538 7.03 -3.84 -4.92
N ASN A 539 5.85 -4.00 -4.32
CA ASN A 539 4.90 -5.06 -4.67
C ASN A 539 4.18 -4.83 -6.02
N GLN A 540 4.51 -3.80 -6.80
CA GLN A 540 3.83 -3.40 -8.05
C GLN A 540 3.63 -4.56 -9.04
N ALA A 541 4.66 -5.37 -9.29
CA ALA A 541 4.58 -6.51 -10.18
C ALA A 541 3.64 -7.62 -9.65
N PHE A 542 3.64 -7.85 -8.34
CA PHE A 542 2.75 -8.81 -7.67
C PHE A 542 1.28 -8.34 -7.70
N LEU A 543 1.02 -7.04 -7.52
CA LEU A 543 -0.31 -6.46 -7.66
C LEU A 543 -0.84 -6.63 -9.09
N LEU A 544 0.00 -6.43 -10.12
CA LEU A 544 -0.34 -6.72 -11.51
C LEU A 544 -0.64 -8.21 -11.74
N SER A 545 0.11 -9.14 -11.14
CA SER A 545 -0.20 -10.58 -11.16
C SER A 545 -1.57 -10.87 -10.54
N CYS A 546 -1.86 -10.32 -9.36
CA CYS A 546 -3.15 -10.50 -8.68
C CYS A 546 -4.32 -9.97 -9.51
N LEU A 547 -4.22 -8.74 -10.04
CA LEU A 547 -5.29 -8.13 -10.84
C LEU A 547 -5.53 -8.87 -12.16
N ARG A 548 -4.49 -9.48 -12.75
CA ARG A 548 -4.58 -10.27 -14.00
C ARG A 548 -5.02 -11.72 -13.77
N HIS A 549 -4.95 -12.25 -12.55
CA HIS A 549 -5.28 -13.66 -12.25
C HIS A 549 -6.77 -13.97 -12.54
N PRO A 550 -7.10 -15.13 -13.17
CA PRO A 550 -8.47 -15.45 -13.53
C PRO A 550 -9.47 -15.46 -12.36
N GLY A 551 -9.04 -15.91 -11.18
CA GLY A 551 -9.90 -15.93 -9.98
C GLY A 551 -10.26 -14.51 -9.54
N PHE A 552 -9.30 -13.58 -9.53
CA PHE A 552 -9.60 -12.17 -9.24
C PHE A 552 -10.43 -11.51 -10.35
N ALA A 553 -10.14 -11.80 -11.62
CA ALA A 553 -10.87 -11.23 -12.76
C ALA A 553 -12.37 -11.57 -12.72
N LYS A 554 -12.73 -12.81 -12.37
CA LYS A 554 -14.12 -13.23 -12.15
C LYS A 554 -14.73 -12.75 -10.82
N GLY A 555 -13.91 -12.23 -9.90
CA GLY A 555 -14.34 -11.84 -8.55
C GLY A 555 -14.41 -12.99 -7.54
N GLU A 556 -13.84 -14.16 -7.83
CA GLU A 556 -13.85 -15.39 -7.01
C GLU A 556 -12.94 -15.32 -5.75
N ALA A 557 -12.15 -14.25 -5.58
CA ALA A 557 -11.16 -14.12 -4.51
C ALA A 557 -11.74 -14.17 -3.09
N THR A 558 -11.07 -14.88 -2.18
CA THR A 558 -11.37 -15.03 -0.75
C THR A 558 -10.14 -14.68 0.09
N THR A 559 -10.26 -14.68 1.43
CA THR A 559 -9.10 -14.43 2.33
C THR A 559 -7.96 -15.44 2.19
N ALA A 560 -8.15 -16.54 1.46
CA ALA A 560 -7.12 -17.53 1.15
C ALA A 560 -6.39 -17.25 -0.18
N PHE A 561 -6.87 -16.33 -1.03
CA PHE A 561 -6.47 -16.16 -2.44
C PHE A 561 -4.94 -16.10 -2.66
N ILE A 562 -4.24 -15.21 -1.94
CA ILE A 562 -2.78 -15.06 -2.05
C ILE A 562 -2.02 -16.31 -1.58
N GLY A 563 -2.57 -17.05 -0.62
CA GLY A 563 -1.99 -18.31 -0.14
C GLY A 563 -2.20 -19.47 -1.13
N ALA A 564 -3.40 -19.56 -1.72
CA ALA A 564 -3.77 -20.62 -2.65
C ALA A 564 -3.07 -20.51 -4.01
N HIS A 565 -2.93 -19.30 -4.55
CA HIS A 565 -2.33 -19.04 -5.86
C HIS A 565 -0.88 -18.52 -5.78
N ARG A 566 -0.21 -18.67 -4.64
CA ARG A 566 1.11 -18.05 -4.37
C ARG A 566 2.11 -18.28 -5.51
N ASP A 567 2.25 -19.52 -5.95
CA ASP A 567 3.28 -19.92 -6.91
C ASP A 567 2.94 -19.48 -8.34
N GLU A 568 1.65 -19.32 -8.66
CA GLU A 568 1.18 -18.70 -9.90
C GLU A 568 1.47 -17.18 -9.90
N LEU A 569 1.19 -16.51 -8.78
CA LEU A 569 1.34 -15.05 -8.63
C LEU A 569 2.81 -14.59 -8.60
N LEU A 570 3.72 -15.48 -8.19
CA LEU A 570 5.17 -15.27 -8.16
C LEU A 570 5.92 -16.00 -9.31
N ALA A 571 5.20 -16.56 -10.28
CA ALA A 571 5.81 -17.31 -11.38
C ALA A 571 6.75 -16.43 -12.24
N PRO A 572 7.94 -16.93 -12.64
CA PRO A 572 8.84 -16.19 -13.54
C PRO A 572 8.19 -15.82 -14.88
N ARG A 573 8.31 -14.56 -15.28
CA ARG A 573 7.82 -14.03 -16.56
C ARG A 573 8.48 -14.76 -17.75
N ALA A 574 7.67 -15.18 -18.73
CA ALA A 574 8.18 -15.78 -19.96
C ALA A 574 9.09 -14.83 -20.77
N ASP A 575 8.82 -13.52 -20.69
CA ASP A 575 9.59 -12.43 -21.30
C ASP A 575 10.69 -11.85 -20.38
N ALA A 576 10.98 -12.45 -19.22
CA ALA A 576 12.07 -11.97 -18.34
C ALA A 576 13.44 -11.90 -19.05
N ALA A 577 13.77 -12.90 -19.87
CA ALA A 577 15.01 -12.90 -20.66
C ALA A 577 15.04 -11.79 -21.73
N PHE A 578 13.88 -11.36 -22.23
CA PHE A 578 13.79 -10.21 -23.12
C PHE A 578 14.13 -8.92 -22.37
N ASP A 579 13.54 -8.74 -21.18
CA ASP A 579 13.82 -7.59 -20.30
C ASP A 579 15.31 -7.54 -19.90
N THR A 580 15.96 -8.69 -19.64
CA THR A 580 17.42 -8.81 -19.44
C THR A 580 18.21 -8.28 -20.66
N THR A 581 17.85 -8.68 -21.88
CA THR A 581 18.53 -8.18 -23.09
C THR A 581 18.24 -6.71 -23.40
N LEU A 582 17.05 -6.20 -23.06
CA LEU A 582 16.70 -4.79 -23.16
C LEU A 582 17.49 -3.93 -22.15
N ALA A 583 17.73 -4.44 -20.93
CA ALA A 583 18.62 -3.81 -19.97
C ALA A 583 20.08 -3.74 -20.48
N GLY A 584 20.58 -4.82 -21.09
CA GLY A 584 21.89 -4.83 -21.75
C GLY A 584 22.01 -3.80 -22.88
N LEU A 585 20.98 -3.71 -23.74
CA LEU A 585 20.90 -2.68 -24.78
C LEU A 585 20.96 -1.27 -24.18
N LEU A 586 20.15 -1.01 -23.14
CA LEU A 586 20.10 0.29 -22.48
C LEU A 586 21.42 0.66 -21.81
N LEU A 587 22.08 -0.26 -21.09
CA LEU A 587 23.40 -0.01 -20.51
C LEU A 587 24.45 0.33 -21.58
N TYR A 588 24.34 -0.24 -22.78
CA TYR A 588 25.21 0.11 -23.90
C TYR A 588 24.90 1.48 -24.50
N VAL A 589 23.65 1.74 -24.93
CA VAL A 589 23.30 2.97 -25.67
C VAL A 589 23.19 4.22 -24.78
N THR A 590 23.14 4.05 -23.45
CA THR A 590 23.16 5.14 -22.45
C THR A 590 24.52 5.30 -21.76
N ASN A 591 25.56 4.59 -22.20
CA ASN A 591 26.88 4.66 -21.57
C ASN A 591 27.48 6.09 -21.68
N PRO A 592 27.75 6.80 -20.56
CA PRO A 592 28.22 8.18 -20.57
C PRO A 592 29.65 8.35 -21.12
N HIS A 593 30.39 7.25 -21.30
CA HIS A 593 31.72 7.23 -21.90
C HIS A 593 31.71 6.79 -23.38
N ALA A 594 30.56 6.38 -23.91
CA ALA A 594 30.39 6.06 -25.33
C ALA A 594 29.90 7.29 -26.12
N PRO A 595 30.09 7.32 -27.45
CA PRO A 595 29.38 8.26 -28.32
C PRO A 595 27.87 8.05 -28.18
N SER A 596 27.11 9.14 -28.04
CA SER A 596 25.64 9.10 -27.95
C SER A 596 25.03 8.34 -29.14
N TRP A 597 23.94 7.62 -28.88
CA TRP A 597 23.21 6.88 -29.91
C TRP A 597 22.91 7.73 -31.16
N GLN A 598 23.13 7.14 -32.33
CA GLN A 598 22.77 7.71 -33.63
C GLN A 598 21.99 6.68 -34.45
N GLY A 599 20.82 7.09 -34.93
CA GLY A 599 20.02 6.30 -35.87
C GLY A 599 20.68 6.17 -37.24
N GLY A 600 20.28 5.15 -38.00
CA GLY A 600 20.80 4.87 -39.34
C GLY A 600 22.08 4.02 -39.36
N ARG A 601 22.57 3.76 -40.58
CA ARG A 601 23.57 2.72 -40.88
C ARG A 601 24.94 2.99 -40.24
N SER A 602 25.60 1.92 -39.82
CA SER A 602 27.01 1.93 -39.41
C SER A 602 27.92 1.63 -40.61
N LEU A 603 28.93 2.47 -40.85
CA LEU A 603 30.05 2.13 -41.74
C LEU A 603 31.15 1.34 -41.00
N SER A 604 31.20 1.43 -39.67
CA SER A 604 32.09 0.64 -38.83
C SER A 604 31.57 -0.79 -38.67
N ALA A 605 32.45 -1.77 -38.81
CA ALA A 605 32.20 -3.11 -38.27
C ALA A 605 32.33 -3.05 -36.74
N THR A 606 31.23 -3.28 -36.04
CA THR A 606 31.17 -3.34 -34.58
C THR A 606 31.31 -4.80 -34.13
N PHE A 607 32.29 -5.06 -33.26
CA PHE A 607 32.42 -6.36 -32.59
C PHE A 607 31.31 -6.54 -31.55
N ALA A 608 31.08 -7.78 -31.12
CA ALA A 608 30.35 -8.05 -29.89
C ALA A 608 31.10 -7.42 -28.72
N LEU A 609 30.39 -6.64 -27.92
CA LEU A 609 30.91 -6.04 -26.70
C LEU A 609 30.30 -6.78 -25.50
N PRO A 610 31.13 -7.48 -24.70
CA PRO A 610 30.65 -8.19 -23.54
C PRO A 610 30.21 -7.19 -22.47
N ALA A 611 29.02 -7.40 -21.93
CA ALA A 611 28.50 -6.74 -20.74
C ALA A 611 28.17 -7.78 -19.68
N LYS A 612 28.31 -7.41 -18.41
CA LYS A 612 28.03 -8.29 -17.27
C LYS A 612 27.10 -7.57 -16.32
N ILE A 613 25.96 -8.17 -15.99
CA ILE A 613 24.93 -7.50 -15.18
C ILE A 613 24.42 -8.37 -14.04
N GLU A 614 23.97 -7.73 -12.96
CA GLU A 614 23.30 -8.38 -11.84
C GLU A 614 21.81 -8.02 -11.84
N ILE A 615 20.94 -9.04 -11.80
CA ILE A 615 19.49 -8.91 -11.66
C ILE A 615 19.06 -9.81 -10.50
N ALA A 616 18.43 -9.24 -9.46
CA ALA A 616 17.96 -9.98 -8.29
C ALA A 616 19.03 -10.91 -7.64
N GLY A 617 20.31 -10.51 -7.69
CA GLY A 617 21.46 -11.30 -7.20
C GLY A 617 21.94 -12.41 -8.15
N GLN A 618 21.31 -12.60 -9.30
CA GLN A 618 21.79 -13.48 -10.38
C GLN A 618 22.65 -12.67 -11.36
N THR A 619 23.76 -13.25 -11.80
CA THR A 619 24.66 -12.66 -12.79
C THR A 619 24.30 -13.17 -14.17
N HIS A 620 24.11 -12.25 -15.13
CA HIS A 620 23.99 -12.56 -16.56
C HIS A 620 25.19 -12.01 -17.32
N GLU A 621 25.66 -12.76 -18.31
CA GLU A 621 26.70 -12.35 -19.25
C GLU A 621 26.06 -12.17 -20.63
N LEU A 622 26.35 -11.03 -21.26
CA LEU A 622 25.64 -10.50 -22.41
C LEU A 622 26.62 -10.10 -23.51
N ASP A 623 26.28 -10.35 -24.77
CA ASP A 623 27.01 -9.81 -25.93
C ASP A 623 26.14 -8.79 -26.66
N VAL A 624 26.58 -7.53 -26.69
CA VAL A 624 25.90 -6.44 -27.41
C VAL A 624 26.65 -6.13 -28.71
N THR A 625 25.99 -6.34 -29.85
CA THR A 625 26.52 -6.05 -31.19
C THR A 625 25.65 -5.01 -31.88
N ARG A 626 26.24 -3.91 -32.37
CA ARG A 626 25.55 -2.99 -33.29
C ARG A 626 25.70 -3.48 -34.72
N GLU A 627 24.59 -3.55 -35.45
CA GLU A 627 24.53 -4.04 -36.82
C GLU A 627 24.78 -2.94 -37.86
N ARG A 628 25.17 -3.33 -39.08
CA ARG A 628 25.41 -2.37 -40.19
C ARG A 628 24.15 -1.62 -40.64
N ASP A 629 22.96 -2.20 -40.45
CA ASP A 629 21.69 -1.55 -40.74
C ASP A 629 21.32 -0.44 -39.73
N GLY A 630 22.00 -0.39 -38.57
CA GLY A 630 21.78 0.57 -37.48
C GLY A 630 21.06 -0.02 -36.26
N SER A 631 20.60 -1.27 -36.35
CA SER A 631 19.97 -2.02 -35.25
C SER A 631 21.00 -2.59 -34.26
N TYR A 632 20.51 -3.25 -33.22
CA TYR A 632 21.32 -3.86 -32.17
C TYR A 632 20.87 -5.31 -31.94
N THR A 633 21.84 -6.21 -31.97
CA THR A 633 21.72 -7.59 -31.53
C THR A 633 22.20 -7.67 -30.08
N VAL A 634 21.41 -8.25 -29.18
CA VAL A 634 21.85 -8.60 -27.82
C VAL A 634 21.62 -10.08 -27.57
N ALA A 635 22.65 -10.79 -27.11
CA ALA A 635 22.57 -12.18 -26.69
C ALA A 635 22.69 -12.33 -25.16
N SER A 636 22.00 -13.32 -24.60
CA SER A 636 22.03 -13.74 -23.17
C SER A 636 21.70 -15.23 -23.11
N ASP A 637 22.47 -16.04 -22.40
CA ASP A 637 22.09 -17.42 -22.02
C ASP A 637 21.63 -18.30 -23.21
N GLY A 638 22.27 -18.14 -24.38
CA GLY A 638 21.93 -18.85 -25.63
C GLY A 638 20.69 -18.33 -26.37
N ARG A 639 20.06 -17.24 -25.90
CA ARG A 639 19.00 -16.48 -26.58
C ARG A 639 19.59 -15.23 -27.24
N GLN A 640 18.92 -14.73 -28.28
CA GLN A 640 19.34 -13.55 -29.03
C GLN A 640 18.11 -12.71 -29.43
N HIS A 641 18.13 -11.41 -29.14
CA HIS A 641 17.07 -10.47 -29.51
C HIS A 641 17.64 -9.32 -30.35
N LYS A 642 16.96 -9.01 -31.47
CA LYS A 642 17.28 -7.87 -32.35
C LYS A 642 16.36 -6.69 -32.05
N PHE A 643 16.92 -5.50 -31.89
CA PHE A 643 16.23 -4.25 -31.55
C PHE A 643 16.56 -3.16 -32.57
N GLU A 644 15.55 -2.51 -33.13
CA GLU A 644 15.69 -1.28 -33.91
C GLU A 644 15.23 -0.10 -33.06
N ILE A 645 16.14 0.77 -32.62
CA ILE A 645 15.78 1.96 -31.84
C ILE A 645 15.20 3.02 -32.78
N ASP A 646 13.99 3.49 -32.49
CA ASP A 646 13.33 4.57 -33.22
C ASP A 646 13.51 5.92 -32.51
N GLN A 647 13.52 5.93 -31.17
CA GLN A 647 13.73 7.11 -30.33
C GLN A 647 14.41 6.72 -29.01
N LEU A 648 15.32 7.57 -28.53
CA LEU A 648 15.96 7.45 -27.22
C LEU A 648 15.94 8.83 -26.53
N ASP A 649 15.09 8.96 -25.53
CA ASP A 649 14.97 10.13 -24.66
C ASP A 649 15.78 9.89 -23.35
N PRO A 650 15.98 10.90 -22.47
CA PRO A 650 16.76 10.73 -21.25
C PRO A 650 16.20 9.70 -20.24
N ASP A 651 14.91 9.34 -20.36
CA ASP A 651 14.19 8.47 -19.43
C ASP A 651 13.22 7.49 -20.12
N ALA A 652 13.22 7.45 -21.46
CA ALA A 652 12.37 6.56 -22.25
C ALA A 652 13.07 6.10 -23.52
N ILE A 653 12.82 4.85 -23.91
CA ILE A 653 13.27 4.28 -25.18
C ILE A 653 12.05 3.79 -25.97
N ARG A 654 12.04 4.04 -27.28
CA ARG A 654 11.08 3.50 -28.23
C ARG A 654 11.83 2.67 -29.27
N PHE A 655 11.44 1.41 -29.41
CA PHE A 655 12.14 0.44 -30.24
C PHE A 655 11.18 -0.48 -30.97
N ARG A 656 11.67 -1.16 -32.01
CA ARG A 656 10.99 -2.26 -32.69
C ARG A 656 11.70 -3.58 -32.44
N HIS A 657 10.93 -4.60 -32.07
CA HIS A 657 11.37 -5.99 -31.95
C HIS A 657 10.39 -6.88 -32.72
N ALA A 658 10.91 -7.82 -33.55
CA ALA A 658 10.09 -8.71 -34.39
C ALA A 658 9.01 -7.99 -35.25
N GLY A 659 9.23 -6.72 -35.60
CA GLY A 659 8.28 -5.87 -36.34
C GLY A 659 7.25 -5.13 -35.46
N VAL A 660 7.11 -5.49 -34.18
CA VAL A 660 6.25 -4.78 -33.21
C VAL A 660 7.01 -3.57 -32.66
N MET A 661 6.32 -2.44 -32.51
CA MET A 661 6.88 -1.21 -31.91
C MET A 661 6.44 -1.10 -30.45
N GLU A 662 7.41 -0.99 -29.55
CA GLU A 662 7.21 -0.94 -28.10
C GLU A 662 8.01 0.21 -27.47
N SER A 663 7.72 0.50 -26.20
CA SER A 663 8.43 1.50 -25.41
C SER A 663 8.70 1.01 -24.00
N ALA A 664 9.80 1.46 -23.41
CA ALA A 664 10.12 1.24 -22.00
C ALA A 664 10.60 2.54 -21.34
N LYS A 665 10.32 2.71 -20.05
CA LYS A 665 10.87 3.81 -19.24
C LYS A 665 12.14 3.32 -18.55
N PHE A 666 13.11 4.20 -18.33
CA PHE A 666 14.33 3.85 -17.60
C PHE A 666 14.90 5.02 -16.80
N LEU A 667 15.84 4.70 -15.91
CA LEU A 667 16.71 5.65 -15.22
C LEU A 667 18.08 5.01 -14.99
N ARG A 668 19.15 5.63 -15.47
CA ARG A 668 20.52 5.26 -15.08
C ARG A 668 21.01 6.17 -13.95
N ASP A 669 21.48 5.58 -12.86
CA ASP A 669 22.11 6.27 -11.73
C ASP A 669 23.46 5.56 -11.46
N GLY A 670 24.52 6.02 -12.15
CA GLY A 670 25.85 5.42 -12.13
C GLY A 670 25.92 4.02 -12.79
N ASP A 671 26.30 3.04 -11.99
CA ASP A 671 26.31 1.60 -12.33
C ASP A 671 24.91 0.97 -12.26
N ARG A 672 23.91 1.66 -11.68
CA ARG A 672 22.55 1.14 -11.57
C ARG A 672 21.69 1.56 -12.76
N LEU A 673 20.97 0.61 -13.34
CA LEU A 673 19.89 0.86 -14.29
C LEU A 673 18.57 0.37 -13.68
N TYR A 674 17.61 1.28 -13.62
CA TYR A 674 16.21 0.94 -13.40
C TYR A 674 15.48 0.93 -14.74
N LEU A 675 14.71 -0.12 -15.01
CA LEU A 675 13.96 -0.32 -16.25
C LEU A 675 12.50 -0.62 -15.89
N GLN A 676 11.55 -0.12 -16.66
CA GLN A 676 10.15 -0.51 -16.62
C GLN A 676 9.64 -0.78 -18.03
N HIS A 677 9.34 -2.05 -18.29
CA HIS A 677 8.81 -2.54 -19.56
C HIS A 677 7.52 -3.34 -19.28
N ARG A 678 6.46 -3.09 -20.06
CA ARG A 678 5.12 -3.72 -19.90
C ARG A 678 4.58 -3.72 -18.45
N GLY A 679 4.88 -2.65 -17.71
CA GLY A 679 4.47 -2.45 -16.31
C GLY A 679 5.33 -3.07 -15.23
N ILE A 680 6.41 -3.77 -15.58
CA ILE A 680 7.24 -4.51 -14.63
C ILE A 680 8.52 -3.71 -14.36
N PRO A 681 8.73 -3.21 -13.12
CA PRO A 681 9.99 -2.57 -12.74
C PRO A 681 11.08 -3.62 -12.53
N LEU A 682 12.28 -3.31 -12.99
CA LEU A 682 13.49 -4.13 -12.93
C LEU A 682 14.65 -3.28 -12.42
N GLY A 683 15.35 -3.74 -11.39
CA GLY A 683 16.60 -3.16 -10.91
C GLY A 683 17.79 -3.97 -11.40
N VAL A 684 18.76 -3.30 -12.02
CA VAL A 684 19.93 -3.91 -12.66
C VAL A 684 21.20 -3.21 -12.18
N THR A 685 22.26 -3.98 -11.91
CA THR A 685 23.61 -3.44 -11.61
C THR A 685 24.56 -3.79 -12.75
N ASP A 686 25.27 -2.81 -13.29
CA ASP A 686 26.30 -2.96 -14.32
C ASP A 686 27.62 -3.43 -13.68
N LEU A 687 27.92 -4.72 -13.83
CA LEU A 687 29.15 -5.35 -13.36
C LEU A 687 30.25 -5.42 -14.44
N THR A 688 30.04 -4.83 -15.62
CA THR A 688 30.93 -4.96 -16.79
C THR A 688 32.37 -4.51 -16.51
N LEU A 689 32.53 -3.50 -15.64
CA LEU A 689 33.82 -2.98 -15.20
C LEU A 689 34.07 -3.17 -13.69
N ALA A 690 33.27 -4.01 -13.03
CA ALA A 690 33.42 -4.28 -11.59
C ALA A 690 34.64 -5.17 -11.32
N ALA A 691 35.39 -4.83 -10.26
CA ALA A 691 36.50 -5.68 -9.81
C ALA A 691 35.98 -7.07 -9.40
N PRO A 692 36.68 -8.18 -9.75
CA PRO A 692 36.24 -9.52 -9.40
C PRO A 692 36.09 -9.70 -7.88
N LYS A 693 34.85 -9.80 -7.40
CA LYS A 693 34.56 -10.32 -6.06
C LYS A 693 35.05 -11.76 -6.01
N ALA A 694 35.86 -12.12 -5.01
CA ALA A 694 36.22 -13.51 -4.78
C ALA A 694 34.94 -14.33 -4.57
N ALA A 695 34.80 -15.44 -5.31
CA ALA A 695 33.62 -16.28 -5.23
C ALA A 695 33.50 -16.85 -3.80
N ALA A 696 32.39 -16.55 -3.12
CA ALA A 696 32.06 -17.22 -1.87
C ALA A 696 31.89 -18.72 -2.17
N SER A 697 32.63 -19.56 -1.45
CA SER A 697 32.51 -21.02 -1.53
C SER A 697 31.08 -21.48 -1.20
N ASN A 698 30.70 -22.68 -1.67
CA ASN A 698 29.38 -23.29 -1.39
C ASN A 698 29.25 -23.82 0.05
N GLY A 699 29.48 -22.95 1.02
CA GLY A 699 29.26 -23.07 2.46
C GLY A 699 29.31 -21.65 3.03
N GLY A 700 28.32 -21.28 3.84
CA GLY A 700 28.17 -19.89 4.30
C GLY A 700 29.41 -19.36 5.01
N ASP A 701 29.74 -18.08 4.82
CA ASP A 701 30.96 -17.41 5.30
C ASP A 701 31.03 -17.18 6.82
N GLY A 702 30.26 -17.97 7.59
CA GLY A 702 30.04 -17.82 9.03
C GLY A 702 29.22 -16.60 9.43
N LYS A 703 28.97 -15.62 8.53
CA LYS A 703 28.51 -14.28 8.91
C LYS A 703 27.02 -14.13 8.66
N VAL A 704 26.24 -14.11 9.74
CA VAL A 704 24.84 -13.69 9.70
C VAL A 704 24.83 -12.18 9.45
N ARG A 705 24.17 -11.76 8.37
CA ARG A 705 24.09 -10.36 7.92
C ARG A 705 22.64 -9.88 7.98
N ALA A 706 22.45 -8.61 8.31
CA ALA A 706 21.12 -8.00 8.30
C ALA A 706 20.54 -8.01 6.87
N ALA A 707 19.41 -8.70 6.67
CA ALA A 707 18.73 -8.79 5.38
C ALA A 707 18.00 -7.49 4.99
N MET A 708 17.78 -6.61 5.96
CA MET A 708 16.99 -5.38 5.87
C MET A 708 17.52 -4.33 6.86
N ASN A 709 17.35 -3.04 6.53
CA ASN A 709 17.50 -1.96 7.51
C ASN A 709 16.43 -2.13 8.59
N GLY A 710 16.78 -2.10 9.87
CA GLY A 710 15.83 -2.36 10.95
C GLY A 710 16.42 -2.21 12.34
N ARG A 711 15.60 -2.40 13.36
CA ARG A 711 15.98 -2.36 14.78
C ARG A 711 16.09 -3.77 15.32
N VAL A 712 17.13 -4.10 16.08
CA VAL A 712 17.22 -5.39 16.79
C VAL A 712 16.15 -5.41 17.88
N VAL A 713 15.25 -6.40 17.85
CA VAL A 713 14.19 -6.56 18.87
C VAL A 713 14.38 -7.76 19.79
N ALA A 714 15.19 -8.74 19.37
CA ALA A 714 15.63 -9.85 20.22
C ALA A 714 16.97 -10.42 19.75
N VAL A 715 17.87 -10.75 20.67
CA VAL A 715 19.09 -11.54 20.41
C VAL A 715 18.92 -12.92 21.06
N LEU A 716 18.83 -13.96 20.23
CA LEU A 716 18.30 -15.27 20.62
C LEU A 716 19.39 -16.29 21.00
N VAL A 717 20.66 -15.94 20.79
CA VAL A 717 21.86 -16.73 21.10
C VAL A 717 22.94 -15.83 21.70
N LYS A 718 24.00 -16.41 22.26
CA LYS A 718 25.13 -15.71 22.89
C LYS A 718 26.46 -16.21 22.32
N PRO A 719 27.55 -15.41 22.39
CA PRO A 719 28.89 -15.91 22.09
C PRO A 719 29.22 -17.14 22.94
N GLY A 720 29.70 -18.21 22.30
CA GLY A 720 29.92 -19.53 22.90
C GLY A 720 28.80 -20.54 22.69
N ASP A 721 27.58 -20.14 22.30
CA ASP A 721 26.49 -21.08 22.01
C ASP A 721 26.79 -21.90 20.76
N ARG A 722 26.53 -23.22 20.80
CA ARG A 722 26.51 -24.07 19.60
C ARG A 722 25.14 -23.95 18.92
N VAL A 723 25.15 -23.65 17.63
CA VAL A 723 23.97 -23.44 16.79
C VAL A 723 23.96 -24.40 15.60
N THR A 724 22.77 -24.79 15.15
CA THR A 724 22.58 -25.54 13.89
C THR A 724 22.15 -24.64 12.74
N ALA A 725 22.43 -25.04 11.50
CA ALA A 725 21.97 -24.35 10.30
C ALA A 725 20.44 -24.20 10.31
N GLY A 726 19.94 -22.98 10.10
CA GLY A 726 18.53 -22.65 10.18
C GLY A 726 17.99 -22.31 11.57
N GLN A 727 18.79 -22.46 12.64
CA GLN A 727 18.45 -22.01 13.99
C GLN A 727 18.32 -20.48 14.05
N PRO A 728 17.29 -19.92 14.73
CA PRO A 728 17.20 -18.49 15.01
C PRO A 728 18.41 -17.95 15.78
N VAL A 729 18.93 -16.81 15.34
CA VAL A 729 20.08 -16.10 15.94
C VAL A 729 19.66 -14.76 16.54
N LEU A 730 18.84 -13.99 15.82
CA LEU A 730 18.25 -12.73 16.29
C LEU A 730 17.03 -12.35 15.46
N THR A 731 16.26 -11.38 15.93
CA THR A 731 15.11 -10.80 15.22
C THR A 731 15.33 -9.31 15.00
N LEU A 732 15.16 -8.85 13.76
CA LEU A 732 15.06 -7.44 13.42
C LEU A 732 13.59 -7.05 13.22
N GLU A 733 13.19 -5.86 13.63
CA GLU A 733 11.93 -5.23 13.27
C GLU A 733 12.19 -4.04 12.33
N ALA A 734 11.46 -3.96 11.22
CA ALA A 734 11.31 -2.71 10.48
C ALA A 734 9.90 -2.64 9.88
N MET A 735 9.39 -1.42 9.70
CA MET A 735 8.09 -1.19 9.07
C MET A 735 6.94 -2.03 9.68
N LYS A 736 6.97 -2.22 11.02
CA LYS A 736 6.08 -3.07 11.83
C LYS A 736 6.18 -4.59 11.58
N MET A 737 7.20 -5.06 10.86
CA MET A 737 7.44 -6.47 10.60
C MET A 737 8.70 -6.99 11.28
N GLU A 738 8.54 -8.05 12.07
CA GLU A 738 9.63 -8.85 12.64
C GLU A 738 10.19 -9.85 11.59
N HIS A 739 11.53 -9.95 11.48
CA HIS A 739 12.25 -10.90 10.64
C HIS A 739 13.35 -11.63 11.41
N VAL A 740 13.17 -12.95 11.57
CA VAL A 740 14.11 -13.83 12.29
C VAL A 740 15.28 -14.20 11.38
N HIS A 741 16.46 -13.70 11.73
CA HIS A 741 17.72 -14.03 11.11
C HIS A 741 18.25 -15.35 11.68
N LYS A 742 18.82 -16.20 10.81
CA LYS A 742 19.17 -17.59 11.13
C LYS A 742 20.64 -17.88 10.88
N ALA A 743 21.16 -18.87 11.59
CA ALA A 743 22.49 -19.43 11.35
C ALA A 743 22.56 -20.02 9.94
N GLY A 744 23.58 -19.64 9.16
CA GLY A 744 23.81 -20.15 7.79
C GLY A 744 24.57 -21.48 7.74
N ILE A 745 25.17 -21.89 8.85
CA ILE A 745 25.98 -23.12 9.02
C ILE A 745 25.76 -23.68 10.43
N ASP A 746 26.09 -24.95 10.63
CA ASP A 746 26.34 -25.50 11.97
C ASP A 746 27.66 -24.91 12.52
N GLY A 747 27.71 -24.58 13.82
CA GLY A 747 28.95 -24.08 14.43
C GLY A 747 28.78 -23.51 15.83
N MET A 748 29.77 -22.76 16.29
CA MET A 748 29.72 -22.01 17.55
C MET A 748 29.66 -20.50 17.25
N VAL A 749 28.78 -19.77 17.94
CA VAL A 749 28.70 -18.31 17.82
C VAL A 749 29.98 -17.70 18.36
N ALA A 750 30.82 -17.14 17.47
CA ALA A 750 32.09 -16.52 17.82
C ALA A 750 31.89 -15.08 18.32
N ALA A 751 30.95 -14.34 17.72
CA ALA A 751 30.66 -12.96 18.08
C ALA A 751 29.22 -12.57 17.72
N ILE A 752 28.68 -11.59 18.44
CA ILE A 752 27.45 -10.88 18.09
C ILE A 752 27.81 -9.40 18.01
N GLY A 753 27.61 -8.81 16.84
CA GLY A 753 28.08 -7.45 16.50
C GLY A 753 27.03 -6.37 16.72
N VAL A 754 25.98 -6.65 17.49
CA VAL A 754 24.81 -5.79 17.73
C VAL A 754 24.22 -5.98 19.12
N ALA A 755 23.55 -4.96 19.65
CA ALA A 755 22.78 -5.01 20.89
C ALA A 755 21.26 -4.96 20.65
N GLU A 756 20.45 -5.43 21.61
CA GLU A 756 19.00 -5.23 21.56
C GLU A 756 18.63 -3.74 21.60
N GLY A 757 17.66 -3.36 20.79
CA GLY A 757 17.24 -1.97 20.59
C GLY A 757 18.08 -1.19 19.57
N GLU A 758 19.22 -1.70 19.11
CA GLU A 758 20.12 -1.03 18.16
C GLU A 758 19.56 -0.97 16.73
N GLN A 759 19.82 0.12 16.01
CA GLN A 759 19.48 0.25 14.59
C GLN A 759 20.61 -0.29 13.69
N VAL A 760 20.27 -1.16 12.74
CA VAL A 760 21.19 -1.77 11.78
C VAL A 760 20.81 -1.46 10.33
N THR A 761 21.79 -1.52 9.44
CA THR A 761 21.64 -1.37 7.99
C THR A 761 21.79 -2.70 7.26
N THR A 762 21.14 -2.85 6.10
CA THR A 762 21.24 -4.03 5.24
C THR A 762 22.71 -4.36 4.93
N GLY A 763 23.08 -5.64 5.01
CA GLY A 763 24.42 -6.16 4.72
C GLY A 763 25.41 -6.06 5.90
N ARG A 764 25.12 -5.28 6.95
CA ARG A 764 25.92 -5.27 8.20
C ARG A 764 25.99 -6.68 8.78
N ILE A 765 27.19 -7.11 9.17
CA ILE A 765 27.37 -8.37 9.90
C ILE A 765 26.81 -8.17 11.32
N VAL A 766 25.91 -9.06 11.73
CA VAL A 766 25.20 -8.97 13.02
C VAL A 766 25.56 -10.11 13.97
N ALA A 767 25.99 -11.27 13.44
CA ALA A 767 26.65 -12.32 14.21
C ALA A 767 27.65 -13.10 13.34
N GLU A 768 28.67 -13.67 13.97
CA GLU A 768 29.64 -14.54 13.32
C GLU A 768 29.64 -15.92 13.99
N ILE A 769 29.63 -16.98 13.18
CA ILE A 769 29.59 -18.39 13.58
C ILE A 769 30.84 -19.05 13.03
N GLY A 770 31.65 -19.63 13.91
CA GLY A 770 32.83 -20.43 13.55
C GLY A 770 32.46 -21.89 13.34
N THR A 771 33.03 -22.51 12.31
CA THR A 771 33.06 -23.98 12.17
C THR A 771 33.94 -24.57 13.28
N GLY A 772 33.33 -25.24 14.26
CA GLY A 772 34.01 -25.75 15.47
C GLY A 772 33.52 -27.11 15.92
#